data_AF-A0A517LPT6-F1
#
_entry.id   AF-A0A517LPT6-F1
#
_cell.length_a   1.000
_cell.length_b   1.000
_cell.length_c   1.000
_cell.angle_alpha   90.00
_cell.angle_beta   90.00
_cell.angle_gamma   90.00
#
_symmetry.space_group_name_H-M   'P 1'
#
loop_
_entity.id
_entity.type
_entity.pdbx_description
1 polymer ?
#
loop_
_entity_poly.entity_id
_entity_poly.type
_entity_poly.pdbx_seq_one_letter_code
_entity_poly.pdbx_strand_id
1 'polypeptide(L)'
;MLYRRFRYLQARLLLDEQDDLRRLEAKLDKLLVDRKVANGDCPEDLSTRDLEPEDAEQRKKLMDAIELRFCEYGELHIRYESYLGTLSHPILATLLNAAQQLVAANRPAAFEYDSVVNYMSRKHPLQDAEQAWVNCKEDLITLRPGREHAWLDYGVEHVLKALNCKTVEYLFCSPETKQKGDGIGVYYTRTRINVLVISIITLMILVLLVVPVYILYHLVNSKETGRTDGICLGTLLVFTLAFSAVLSLFTKARRHEILAAAAAYCAVLVVFLGNVGNNCPSLICPSNMSSTTYNIVVLAGDHCGPEVTAEAVKILKTIENTRPNIKFSINEQLLGGASIDTHGTPLTDEALAAAKGADAILLGAIGGPKWGTGAVRPEQGLLKLRKELETYGNLRPCFFASPSLVSQSPLKESVCEGVNFTVVRELTGGLYFGEKKEDTGDGYAYDVEPYHRHEIERVTRLAAFLALQESPPAPVWSLDKANVLATSRLWRRVFTEVMDKEFPQLKYGHHLIDSAAMLMIKNPRALNGIIVTSNLFGDIISDESSVIPGSLGLLPSASLGAIPDGKTKVNGIYEPIHGSAPDISGKGIVNPVAMLLSVSMMLKYSLCEPDLAAAVDTAVKNTIEKDIRTADIGGKSSTKEVGDAVAAELAQILSK
;
A
#
# COMPACT_ATOMS: atom_id res chain seq x y z
N MET A 1 43.04 12.85 29.09
CA MET A 1 42.09 11.87 29.65
C MET A 1 41.40 12.55 30.81
N LEU A 2 40.07 12.67 30.79
CA LEU A 2 39.32 13.19 31.94
C LEU A 2 39.14 12.02 32.92
N TYR A 3 39.72 12.14 34.12
CA TYR A 3 39.60 11.17 35.19
C TYR A 3 38.12 10.92 35.53
N ARG A 4 37.69 9.66 35.45
CA ARG A 4 36.33 9.24 35.82
C ARG A 4 36.22 9.18 37.34
N ARG A 5 35.24 9.88 37.92
CA ARG A 5 34.77 9.61 39.29
C ARG A 5 34.39 8.13 39.39
N PHE A 6 34.95 7.42 40.38
CA PHE A 6 34.59 6.06 40.77
C PHE A 6 33.15 6.01 41.31
N ARG A 7 32.15 6.10 40.41
CA ARG A 7 30.79 5.67 40.73
C ARG A 7 30.67 4.22 40.27
N TYR A 8 30.05 3.38 41.11
CA TYR A 8 29.69 1.98 40.84
C TYR A 8 30.77 0.90 41.08
N LEU A 9 31.55 1.00 42.16
CA LEU A 9 32.41 -0.11 42.63
C LEU A 9 31.61 -1.41 42.84
N GLN A 10 30.37 -1.26 43.32
CA GLN A 10 29.45 -2.37 43.60
C GLN A 10 28.98 -3.08 42.32
N ALA A 11 28.84 -2.36 41.19
CA ALA A 11 28.50 -2.97 39.90
C ALA A 11 29.65 -3.83 39.36
N ARG A 12 30.89 -3.44 39.66
CA ARG A 12 32.09 -4.17 39.21
C ARG A 12 32.29 -5.46 39.99
N LEU A 13 32.10 -5.45 41.30
CA LEU A 13 32.16 -6.68 42.11
C LEU A 13 31.12 -7.71 41.63
N LEU A 14 29.93 -7.24 41.26
CA LEU A 14 28.88 -8.11 40.73
C LEU A 14 29.19 -8.65 39.32
N LEU A 15 29.89 -7.88 38.48
CA LEU A 15 30.37 -8.32 37.17
C LEU A 15 31.56 -9.29 37.27
N ASP A 16 32.44 -9.12 38.25
CA ASP A 16 33.60 -10.00 38.49
C ASP A 16 33.14 -11.40 38.90
N GLU A 17 32.18 -11.49 39.83
CA GLU A 17 31.56 -12.78 40.20
C GLU A 17 30.81 -13.44 39.01
N GLN A 18 30.17 -12.64 38.14
CA GLN A 18 29.57 -13.15 36.89
C GLN A 18 30.61 -13.65 35.88
N ASP A 19 31.76 -12.98 35.78
CA ASP A 19 32.84 -13.40 34.88
C ASP A 19 33.49 -14.70 35.38
N ASP A 20 33.64 -14.87 36.69
CA ASP A 20 34.13 -16.12 37.28
C ASP A 20 33.13 -17.28 37.08
N LEU A 21 31.83 -17.04 37.20
CA LEU A 21 30.78 -17.98 36.79
C LEU A 21 30.90 -18.35 35.32
N ARG A 22 31.03 -17.36 34.42
CA ARG A 22 31.22 -17.62 32.98
C ARG A 22 32.49 -18.41 32.68
N ARG A 23 33.58 -18.19 33.43
CA ARG A 23 34.82 -18.98 33.28
C ARG A 23 34.65 -20.42 33.71
N LEU A 24 33.88 -20.67 34.78
CA LEU A 24 33.58 -22.02 35.25
C LEU A 24 32.64 -22.76 34.28
N GLU A 25 31.60 -22.08 33.77
CA GLU A 25 30.72 -22.60 32.71
C GLU A 25 31.49 -22.91 31.43
N ALA A 26 32.39 -22.02 30.99
CA ALA A 26 33.24 -22.27 29.82
C ALA A 26 34.20 -23.46 30.02
N LYS A 27 34.70 -23.68 31.25
CA LYS A 27 35.50 -24.87 31.58
C LYS A 27 34.66 -26.14 31.55
N LEU A 28 33.41 -26.08 32.01
CA LEU A 28 32.45 -27.17 31.93
C LEU A 28 32.12 -27.51 30.46
N ASP A 29 31.82 -26.49 29.64
CA ASP A 29 31.55 -26.64 28.21
C ASP A 29 32.75 -27.23 27.47
N LYS A 30 33.97 -26.78 27.80
CA LYS A 30 35.18 -27.31 27.19
C LYS A 30 35.40 -28.79 27.53
N LEU A 31 35.13 -29.19 28.77
CA LEU A 31 35.18 -30.60 29.19
C LEU A 31 34.18 -31.46 28.38
N LEU A 32 33.03 -30.90 28.00
CA LEU A 32 32.04 -31.56 27.15
C LEU A 32 32.43 -31.57 25.65
N VAL A 33 33.04 -30.48 25.15
CA VAL A 33 33.45 -30.33 23.74
C VAL A 33 34.69 -31.16 23.41
N ASP A 34 35.71 -31.18 24.26
CA ASP A 34 36.93 -31.96 24.03
C ASP A 34 36.62 -33.48 23.93
N ARG A 35 35.52 -33.95 24.56
CA ARG A 35 35.00 -35.32 24.40
C ARG A 35 34.15 -35.54 23.14
N LYS A 36 33.35 -34.56 22.70
CA LYS A 36 32.62 -34.62 21.40
C LYS A 36 33.59 -34.92 20.24
N VAL A 37 34.84 -34.47 20.35
CA VAL A 37 35.90 -34.70 19.36
C VAL A 37 36.57 -36.07 19.52
N ALA A 38 36.61 -36.64 20.73
CA ALA A 38 37.36 -37.87 21.02
C ALA A 38 36.62 -39.18 20.67
N ASN A 39 35.29 -39.26 20.88
CA ASN A 39 34.57 -40.55 20.81
C ASN A 39 33.71 -40.79 19.56
N GLY A 40 33.64 -39.84 18.62
CA GLY A 40 33.07 -40.04 17.29
C GLY A 40 31.56 -40.30 17.19
N ASP A 41 30.87 -40.72 18.26
CA ASP A 41 29.42 -40.97 18.26
C ASP A 41 28.71 -40.68 19.61
N CYS A 42 27.61 -39.91 19.49
CA CYS A 42 26.39 -39.78 20.35
C CYS A 42 26.50 -39.28 21.81
N PRO A 43 25.42 -38.83 22.49
CA PRO A 43 24.12 -38.20 22.12
C PRO A 43 24.01 -36.75 22.68
N GLU A 44 22.89 -36.02 22.46
CA GLU A 44 22.75 -34.60 22.87
C GLU A 44 22.77 -34.33 24.39
N ASP A 45 22.57 -35.34 25.25
CA ASP A 45 22.52 -35.18 26.71
C ASP A 45 23.32 -36.28 27.45
N LEU A 46 24.62 -36.02 27.72
CA LEU A 46 25.44 -36.87 28.60
C LEU A 46 25.22 -36.49 30.07
N SER A 47 24.72 -37.43 30.88
CA SER A 47 24.60 -37.24 32.34
C SER A 47 25.93 -37.56 33.05
N THR A 48 26.12 -37.09 34.29
CA THR A 48 27.36 -37.38 35.06
C THR A 48 27.59 -38.88 35.28
N ARG A 49 26.54 -39.70 35.15
CA ARG A 49 26.60 -41.17 35.29
C ARG A 49 27.16 -41.87 34.04
N ASP A 50 27.20 -41.16 32.93
CA ASP A 50 27.69 -41.66 31.63
C ASP A 50 29.18 -41.30 31.41
N LEU A 51 29.82 -40.71 32.42
CA LEU A 51 31.23 -40.33 32.42
C LEU A 51 32.09 -41.37 33.12
N GLU A 52 33.34 -41.49 32.68
CA GLU A 52 34.35 -42.30 33.37
C GLU A 52 34.56 -41.74 34.79
N PRO A 53 34.92 -42.57 35.80
CA PRO A 53 34.93 -42.16 37.20
C PRO A 53 35.75 -40.89 37.50
N GLU A 54 36.87 -40.70 36.80
CA GLU A 54 37.76 -39.55 36.97
C GLU A 54 37.16 -38.25 36.40
N ASP A 55 36.54 -38.34 35.21
CA ASP A 55 35.85 -37.23 34.55
C ASP A 55 34.53 -36.88 35.25
N ALA A 56 33.82 -37.89 35.76
CA ALA A 56 32.60 -37.73 36.56
C ALA A 56 32.91 -36.94 37.84
N GLU A 57 34.01 -37.25 38.50
CA GLU A 57 34.50 -36.53 39.68
C GLU A 57 34.93 -35.10 39.34
N GLN A 58 35.60 -34.90 38.19
CA GLN A 58 35.99 -33.56 37.73
C GLN A 58 34.79 -32.69 37.36
N ARG A 59 33.80 -33.26 36.65
CA ARG A 59 32.52 -32.58 36.35
C ARG A 59 31.77 -32.27 37.63
N LYS A 60 31.70 -33.19 38.59
CA LYS A 60 31.05 -32.97 39.88
C LYS A 60 31.71 -31.82 40.63
N LYS A 61 33.04 -31.79 40.72
CA LYS A 61 33.79 -30.65 41.32
C LYS A 61 33.52 -29.32 40.62
N LEU A 62 33.40 -29.32 39.30
CA LEU A 62 33.07 -28.11 38.53
C LEU A 62 31.62 -27.67 38.79
N MET A 63 30.66 -28.60 38.82
CA MET A 63 29.26 -28.31 39.13
C MET A 63 29.11 -27.80 40.57
N ASP A 64 29.78 -28.43 41.54
CA ASP A 64 29.79 -27.99 42.94
C ASP A 64 30.42 -26.59 43.06
N ALA A 65 31.47 -26.29 42.30
CA ALA A 65 32.08 -24.96 42.25
C ALA A 65 31.17 -23.92 41.59
N ILE A 66 30.46 -24.28 40.51
CA ILE A 66 29.46 -23.42 39.87
C ILE A 66 28.30 -23.16 40.83
N GLU A 67 27.78 -24.19 41.50
CA GLU A 67 26.70 -24.07 42.47
C GLU A 67 27.12 -23.18 43.64
N LEU A 68 28.31 -23.39 44.21
CA LEU A 68 28.85 -22.55 45.26
C LEU A 68 28.97 -21.09 44.81
N ARG A 69 29.54 -20.83 43.63
CA ARG A 69 29.68 -19.46 43.09
C ARG A 69 28.33 -18.84 42.73
N PHE A 70 27.37 -19.63 42.27
CA PHE A 70 26.01 -19.18 42.00
C PHE A 70 25.28 -18.82 43.29
N CYS A 71 25.47 -19.60 44.36
CA CYS A 71 24.99 -19.28 45.70
C CYS A 71 25.68 -18.05 46.27
N GLU A 72 26.99 -17.88 46.11
CA GLU A 72 27.71 -16.67 46.54
C GLU A 72 27.25 -15.42 45.77
N TYR A 73 27.03 -15.54 44.46
CA TYR A 73 26.44 -14.49 43.62
C TYR A 73 25.01 -14.14 44.08
N GLY A 74 24.19 -15.15 44.38
CA GLY A 74 22.84 -15.00 44.93
C GLY A 74 22.83 -14.41 46.35
N GLU A 75 23.78 -14.79 47.20
CA GLU A 75 23.93 -14.24 48.54
C GLU A 75 24.43 -12.79 48.51
N LEU A 76 25.32 -12.44 47.57
CA LEU A 76 25.71 -11.05 47.32
C LEU A 76 24.47 -10.24 46.94
N HIS A 77 23.63 -10.77 46.05
CA HIS A 77 22.38 -10.17 45.62
C HIS A 77 21.43 -9.92 46.80
N ILE A 78 21.24 -10.90 47.69
CA ILE A 78 20.38 -10.81 48.88
C ILE A 78 20.98 -9.91 49.98
N ARG A 79 22.31 -9.96 50.21
CA ARG A 79 22.99 -9.05 51.16
C ARG A 79 22.87 -7.60 50.72
N TYR A 80 22.89 -7.32 49.42
CA TYR A 80 22.64 -5.97 48.89
C TYR A 80 21.20 -5.51 49.11
N GLU A 81 20.20 -6.40 49.04
CA GLU A 81 18.81 -6.09 49.45
C GLU A 81 18.69 -5.80 50.95
N SER A 82 19.35 -6.58 51.79
CA SER A 82 19.31 -6.45 53.25
C SER A 82 20.00 -5.16 53.77
N TYR A 83 21.15 -4.78 53.20
CA TYR A 83 21.90 -3.59 53.62
C TYR A 83 21.21 -2.26 53.21
N LEU A 84 20.34 -2.31 52.18
CA LEU A 84 19.58 -1.16 51.67
C LEU A 84 18.17 -1.05 52.28
N GLY A 85 17.92 -1.76 53.39
CA GLY A 85 16.62 -2.00 54.05
C GLY A 85 15.75 -0.80 54.46
N THR A 86 15.95 0.40 53.94
CA THR A 86 15.01 1.55 54.04
C THR A 86 15.04 2.51 52.83
N LEU A 87 15.78 2.21 51.76
CA LEU A 87 15.81 2.99 50.51
C LEU A 87 15.38 2.11 49.33
N SER A 88 14.14 2.35 48.89
CA SER A 88 13.41 1.79 47.75
C SER A 88 14.24 1.11 46.63
N HIS A 89 13.67 0.02 46.09
CA HIS A 89 13.93 -0.71 44.82
C HIS A 89 14.73 -0.04 43.66
N PRO A 90 14.64 1.28 43.38
CA PRO A 90 15.43 1.96 42.34
C PRO A 90 16.95 1.77 42.39
N ILE A 91 17.61 1.60 43.54
CA ILE A 91 19.09 1.54 43.58
C ILE A 91 19.63 0.24 42.99
N LEU A 92 19.00 -0.89 43.29
CA LEU A 92 19.37 -2.20 42.74
C LEU A 92 19.12 -2.25 41.22
N ALA A 93 17.98 -1.72 40.77
CA ALA A 93 17.69 -1.53 39.35
C ALA A 93 18.72 -0.60 38.69
N THR A 94 19.20 0.44 39.38
CA THR A 94 20.25 1.35 38.89
C THR A 94 21.60 0.64 38.77
N LEU A 95 21.94 -0.26 39.71
CA LEU A 95 23.17 -1.05 39.68
C LEU A 95 23.18 -2.08 38.55
N LEU A 96 22.08 -2.81 38.35
CA LEU A 96 21.92 -3.76 37.25
C LEU A 96 21.92 -3.05 35.90
N ASN A 97 21.24 -1.91 35.81
CA ASN A 97 21.23 -1.08 34.60
C ASN A 97 22.62 -0.47 34.34
N ALA A 98 23.37 -0.06 35.37
CA ALA A 98 24.75 0.40 35.22
C ALA A 98 25.69 -0.73 34.75
N ALA A 99 25.53 -1.96 35.25
CA ALA A 99 26.27 -3.12 34.79
C ALA A 99 25.93 -3.47 33.32
N GLN A 100 24.65 -3.44 32.95
CA GLN A 100 24.20 -3.61 31.56
C GLN A 100 24.75 -2.52 30.63
N GLN A 101 24.78 -1.26 31.09
CA GLN A 101 25.38 -0.15 30.34
C GLN A 101 26.89 -0.29 30.16
N LEU A 102 27.60 -0.87 31.13
CA LEU A 102 29.04 -1.17 31.02
C LEU A 102 29.29 -2.30 30.01
N VAL A 103 28.48 -3.36 30.01
CA VAL A 103 28.58 -4.45 29.03
C VAL A 103 28.27 -3.94 27.61
N ALA A 104 27.33 -3.00 27.48
CA ALA A 104 26.96 -2.37 26.20
C ALA A 104 27.95 -1.29 25.73
N ALA A 105 28.98 -0.94 26.52
CA ALA A 105 29.95 0.07 26.14
C ALA A 105 30.84 -0.41 24.98
N ASN A 106 31.16 0.48 24.04
CA ASN A 106 32.00 0.14 22.90
C ASN A 106 33.41 -0.27 23.36
N ARG A 107 33.91 -1.37 22.80
CA ARG A 107 35.26 -1.89 23.06
C ARG A 107 36.23 -1.45 21.95
N PRO A 108 37.51 -1.23 22.26
CA PRO A 108 38.51 -0.88 21.25
C PRO A 108 38.72 -2.04 20.27
N ALA A 109 38.96 -1.69 18.99
CA ALA A 109 39.38 -2.68 18.00
C ALA A 109 40.75 -3.27 18.40
N ALA A 110 41.07 -4.49 17.92
CA ALA A 110 42.31 -5.19 18.32
C ALA A 110 43.57 -4.33 18.15
N PHE A 111 43.70 -3.61 17.04
CA PHE A 111 44.86 -2.75 16.82
C PHE A 111 44.91 -1.51 17.74
N GLU A 112 43.76 -0.94 18.12
CA GLU A 112 43.70 0.19 19.06
C GLU A 112 44.10 -0.27 20.46
N TYR A 113 43.64 -1.47 20.83
CA TYR A 113 44.06 -2.14 22.06
C TYR A 113 45.59 -2.32 22.07
N ASP A 114 46.16 -2.92 21.02
CA ASP A 114 47.61 -3.13 20.91
C ASP A 114 48.39 -1.80 20.94
N SER A 115 47.86 -0.75 20.29
CA SER A 115 48.47 0.59 20.30
C SER A 115 48.49 1.19 21.72
N VAL A 116 47.38 1.07 22.45
CA VAL A 116 47.25 1.57 23.82
C VAL A 116 48.11 0.77 24.78
N VAL A 117 48.14 -0.56 24.67
CA VAL A 117 49.01 -1.44 25.47
C VAL A 117 50.49 -1.11 25.23
N ASN A 118 50.89 -0.92 23.97
CA ASN A 118 52.24 -0.49 23.63
C ASN A 118 52.58 0.90 24.19
N TYR A 119 51.63 1.84 24.16
CA TYR A 119 51.82 3.16 24.77
C TYR A 119 51.97 3.06 26.29
N MET A 120 51.09 2.31 26.97
CA MET A 120 51.14 2.11 28.42
C MET A 120 52.45 1.46 28.84
N SER A 121 52.90 0.44 28.10
CA SER A 121 54.15 -0.29 28.37
C SER A 121 55.40 0.54 28.08
N ARG A 122 55.37 1.46 27.11
CA ARG A 122 56.55 2.27 26.73
C ARG A 122 56.66 3.59 27.48
N LYS A 123 55.54 4.18 27.90
CA LYS A 123 55.51 5.51 28.53
C LYS A 123 55.18 5.48 30.02
N HIS A 124 54.79 4.32 30.56
CA HIS A 124 54.38 4.13 31.95
C HIS A 124 53.57 5.31 32.51
N PRO A 125 52.45 5.69 31.87
CA PRO A 125 51.70 6.89 32.23
C PRO A 125 50.83 6.73 33.49
N LEU A 126 50.74 5.51 34.05
CA LEU A 126 49.90 5.14 35.18
C LEU A 126 50.78 4.81 36.40
N GLN A 127 50.24 5.01 37.61
CA GLN A 127 50.91 4.55 38.83
C GLN A 127 50.68 3.04 39.02
N ASP A 128 51.59 2.35 39.72
CA ASP A 128 51.56 0.89 39.88
C ASP A 128 50.21 0.35 40.40
N ALA A 129 49.58 1.09 41.32
CA ALA A 129 48.27 0.76 41.87
C ALA A 129 47.12 0.81 40.84
N GLU A 130 47.24 1.64 39.79
CA GLU A 130 46.27 1.77 38.70
C GLU A 130 46.52 0.74 37.59
N GLN A 131 47.78 0.35 37.38
CA GLN A 131 48.16 -0.64 36.37
C GLN A 131 47.55 -2.02 36.64
N ALA A 132 47.35 -2.37 37.92
CA ALA A 132 46.69 -3.62 38.34
C ALA A 132 45.22 -3.75 37.91
N TRP A 133 44.60 -2.65 37.43
CA TRP A 133 43.20 -2.61 37.00
C TRP A 133 43.01 -2.75 35.48
N VAL A 134 44.09 -2.97 34.73
CA VAL A 134 44.07 -3.16 33.26
C VAL A 134 44.69 -4.52 32.94
N ASN A 135 43.96 -5.59 33.24
CA ASN A 135 44.45 -6.97 33.10
C ASN A 135 43.88 -7.65 31.84
N CYS A 136 42.69 -7.25 31.40
CA CYS A 136 41.95 -7.85 30.31
C CYS A 136 41.62 -6.82 29.23
N LYS A 137 41.34 -7.30 28.01
CA LYS A 137 40.90 -6.42 26.91
C LYS A 137 39.60 -5.71 27.22
N GLU A 138 38.79 -6.35 28.05
CA GLU A 138 37.49 -5.95 28.57
C GLU A 138 37.57 -4.73 29.50
N ASP A 139 38.74 -4.47 30.11
CA ASP A 139 38.93 -3.36 31.04
C ASP A 139 39.04 -2.00 30.33
N LEU A 140 39.30 -2.03 29.02
CA LEU A 140 39.41 -0.85 28.17
C LEU A 140 38.11 -0.62 27.40
N ILE A 141 37.48 0.51 27.68
CA ILE A 141 36.32 1.01 26.93
C ILE A 141 36.74 2.17 26.03
N THR A 142 36.18 2.24 24.83
CA THR A 142 36.34 3.41 23.97
C THR A 142 35.17 4.36 24.17
N LEU A 143 35.48 5.63 24.43
CA LEU A 143 34.47 6.70 24.51
C LEU A 143 33.93 7.10 23.13
N ARG A 144 34.43 6.47 22.05
CA ARG A 144 33.99 6.73 20.68
C ARG A 144 32.93 5.71 20.28
N PRO A 145 31.88 6.12 19.54
CA PRO A 145 31.02 5.16 18.85
C PRO A 145 31.92 4.30 17.95
N GLY A 146 31.76 2.97 17.97
CA GLY A 146 32.58 2.07 17.15
C GLY A 146 32.58 2.54 15.70
N ARG A 147 33.76 2.82 15.13
CA ARG A 147 33.89 3.40 13.78
C ARG A 147 33.42 2.41 12.72
N GLU A 148 32.59 2.88 11.79
CA GLU A 148 31.96 2.08 10.73
C GLU A 148 32.95 1.50 9.70
N HIS A 149 34.17 2.08 9.62
CA HIS A 149 35.16 1.74 8.58
C HIS A 149 36.62 1.63 9.09
N ALA A 150 36.85 1.22 10.34
CA ALA A 150 38.20 1.24 10.93
C ALA A 150 39.27 0.47 10.13
N TRP A 151 38.87 -0.58 9.41
CA TRP A 151 39.76 -1.34 8.53
C TRP A 151 40.11 -0.59 7.22
N LEU A 152 39.19 0.22 6.70
CA LEU A 152 39.38 1.04 5.51
C LEU A 152 40.20 2.29 5.84
N ASP A 153 39.94 2.92 7.00
CA ASP A 153 40.79 3.98 7.55
C ASP A 153 42.25 3.49 7.63
N TYR A 154 42.46 2.26 8.11
CA TYR A 154 43.78 1.62 8.15
C TYR A 154 44.35 1.39 6.75
N GLY A 155 43.58 0.85 5.81
CA GLY A 155 44.03 0.64 4.44
C GLY A 155 44.42 1.95 3.73
N VAL A 156 43.61 2.99 3.88
CA VAL A 156 43.89 4.34 3.38
C VAL A 156 45.12 4.91 4.04
N GLU A 157 45.26 4.83 5.37
CA GLU A 157 46.47 5.26 6.08
C GLU A 157 47.72 4.50 5.64
N HIS A 158 47.61 3.20 5.36
CA HIS A 158 48.72 2.38 4.88
C HIS A 158 49.15 2.77 3.46
N VAL A 159 48.19 3.03 2.58
CA VAL A 159 48.42 3.52 1.21
C VAL A 159 49.00 4.94 1.24
N LEU A 160 48.50 5.83 2.10
CA LEU A 160 49.03 7.19 2.28
C LEU A 160 50.47 7.16 2.82
N LYS A 161 50.79 6.22 3.72
CA LYS A 161 52.16 5.97 4.20
C LYS A 161 53.07 5.42 3.11
N ALA A 162 52.58 4.51 2.28
CA ALA A 162 53.34 3.93 1.17
C ALA A 162 53.60 4.93 0.03
N LEU A 163 52.66 5.85 -0.22
CA LEU A 163 52.71 6.88 -1.27
C LEU A 163 53.23 8.23 -0.77
N ASN A 164 53.93 8.27 0.37
CA ASN A 164 54.27 9.52 1.06
C ASN A 164 55.10 10.48 0.18
N CYS A 165 54.43 11.47 -0.41
CA CYS A 165 55.02 12.50 -1.26
C CYS A 165 54.48 13.88 -0.88
N LYS A 166 55.15 14.95 -1.30
CA LYS A 166 54.79 16.34 -0.94
C LYS A 166 53.33 16.70 -1.26
N THR A 167 52.77 16.10 -2.30
CA THR A 167 51.37 16.30 -2.71
C THR A 167 50.39 15.67 -1.71
N VAL A 168 50.69 14.46 -1.23
CA VAL A 168 49.89 13.75 -0.21
C VAL A 168 49.93 14.50 1.12
N GLU A 169 51.09 14.97 1.53
CA GLU A 169 51.22 15.79 2.75
C GLU A 169 50.52 17.16 2.64
N TYR A 170 50.44 17.75 1.45
CA TYR A 170 49.68 18.99 1.23
C TYR A 170 48.17 18.76 1.33
N LEU A 171 47.68 17.68 0.71
CA LEU A 171 46.27 17.34 0.67
C LEU A 171 45.75 16.85 2.02
N PHE A 172 46.51 16.04 2.75
CA PHE A 172 46.00 15.34 3.94
C PHE A 172 46.50 15.88 5.28
N CYS A 173 47.52 16.74 5.34
CA CYS A 173 48.00 17.33 6.60
C CYS A 173 47.59 18.82 6.74
N SER A 174 47.05 19.20 7.90
CA SER A 174 46.76 20.59 8.25
C SER A 174 48.03 21.28 8.79
N PRO A 175 48.06 22.63 8.81
CA PRO A 175 49.16 23.35 9.43
C PRO A 175 49.41 22.93 10.90
N GLU A 176 48.36 22.65 11.68
CA GLU A 176 48.51 22.23 13.08
C GLU A 176 49.03 20.80 13.23
N THR A 177 48.71 19.90 12.30
CA THR A 177 49.21 18.51 12.33
C THR A 177 50.65 18.42 11.85
N LYS A 178 51.08 19.30 10.93
CA LYS A 178 52.50 19.43 10.53
C LYS A 178 53.37 19.93 11.68
N GLN A 179 52.87 20.82 12.54
CA GLN A 179 53.60 21.30 13.72
C GLN A 179 53.75 20.23 14.82
N LYS A 180 52.87 19.22 14.85
CA LYS A 180 52.94 18.10 15.80
C LYS A 180 53.88 16.98 15.36
N GLY A 181 54.43 17.05 14.15
CA GLY A 181 55.38 16.08 13.62
C GLY A 181 56.79 16.32 14.15
N ASP A 182 57.28 15.37 14.94
CA ASP A 182 58.59 15.34 15.59
C ASP A 182 59.69 14.68 14.70
N GLY A 183 59.55 14.81 13.38
CA GLY A 183 60.53 14.34 12.38
C GLY A 183 60.57 12.82 12.14
N ILE A 184 59.90 12.03 12.98
CA ILE A 184 59.87 10.55 12.90
C ILE A 184 58.51 10.01 12.38
N GLY A 185 57.42 10.80 12.48
CA GLY A 185 56.08 10.37 12.05
C GLY A 185 55.28 11.47 11.36
N VAL A 186 54.55 11.08 10.29
CA VAL A 186 53.60 11.96 9.58
C VAL A 186 52.21 11.79 10.18
N TYR A 187 51.61 12.88 10.64
CA TYR A 187 50.26 12.90 11.19
C TYR A 187 49.27 13.48 10.17
N TYR A 188 48.37 12.64 9.65
CA TYR A 188 47.33 13.07 8.72
C TYR A 188 46.11 13.63 9.45
N THR A 189 45.47 14.65 8.86
CA THR A 189 44.24 15.26 9.37
C THR A 189 43.08 14.30 9.18
N ARG A 190 42.57 13.78 10.30
CA ARG A 190 41.47 12.83 10.34
C ARG A 190 40.23 13.25 9.55
N THR A 191 39.84 14.53 9.61
CA THR A 191 38.67 15.03 8.88
C THR A 191 38.86 14.88 7.36
N ARG A 192 40.08 15.04 6.85
CA ARG A 192 40.37 14.92 5.42
C ARG A 192 40.42 13.46 4.95
N ILE A 193 40.91 12.55 5.80
CA ILE A 193 40.83 11.10 5.54
C ILE A 193 39.38 10.65 5.53
N ASN A 194 38.57 11.08 6.50
CA ASN A 194 37.15 10.73 6.56
C ASN A 194 36.41 11.21 5.30
N VAL A 195 36.70 12.43 4.82
CA VAL A 195 36.12 12.93 3.56
C VAL A 195 36.50 12.04 2.39
N LEU A 196 37.77 11.65 2.26
CA LEU A 196 38.21 10.74 1.19
C LEU A 196 37.49 9.37 1.26
N VAL A 197 37.41 8.78 2.44
CA VAL A 197 36.72 7.50 2.67
C VAL A 197 35.24 7.59 2.27
N ILE A 198 34.54 8.64 2.74
CA ILE A 198 33.13 8.86 2.40
C ILE A 198 32.97 9.09 0.89
N SER A 199 33.88 9.84 0.25
CA SER A 199 33.85 10.05 -1.20
C SER A 199 34.03 8.76 -1.99
N ILE A 200 34.94 7.87 -1.58
CA ILE A 200 35.14 6.56 -2.21
C ILE A 200 33.88 5.70 -2.10
N ILE A 201 33.30 5.61 -0.90
CA ILE A 201 32.08 4.82 -0.67
C ILE A 201 30.90 5.38 -1.48
N THR A 202 30.75 6.70 -1.50
CA THR A 202 29.69 7.38 -2.28
C THR A 202 29.84 7.11 -3.77
N LEU A 203 31.07 7.17 -4.30
CA LEU A 203 31.35 6.87 -5.70
C LEU A 203 31.05 5.41 -6.05
N MET A 204 31.41 4.46 -5.18
CA MET A 204 31.10 3.04 -5.40
C MET A 204 29.59 2.77 -5.44
N ILE A 205 28.83 3.37 -4.52
CA ILE A 205 27.36 3.25 -4.51
C ILE A 205 26.75 3.87 -5.78
N LEU A 206 27.24 5.03 -6.22
CA LEU A 206 26.80 5.68 -7.44
C LEU A 206 27.04 4.81 -8.68
N VAL A 207 28.23 4.19 -8.78
CA VAL A 207 28.56 3.26 -9.87
C VAL A 207 27.60 2.06 -9.87
N LEU A 208 27.31 1.48 -8.70
CA LEU A 208 26.37 0.38 -8.57
C LEU A 208 24.93 0.77 -8.90
N LEU A 209 24.56 2.05 -8.82
CA LEU A 209 23.23 2.52 -9.24
C LEU A 209 23.15 2.76 -10.76
N VAL A 210 24.16 3.39 -11.35
CA VAL A 210 24.11 3.89 -12.73
C VAL A 210 24.46 2.82 -13.76
N VAL A 211 25.48 1.98 -13.50
CA VAL A 211 25.97 0.98 -14.46
C VAL A 211 24.92 -0.07 -14.84
N PRO A 212 24.17 -0.70 -13.92
CA PRO A 212 23.16 -1.70 -14.31
C PRO A 212 22.01 -1.10 -15.11
N VAL A 213 21.59 0.12 -14.78
CA VAL A 213 20.59 0.89 -15.53
C VAL A 213 21.05 1.11 -16.97
N TYR A 214 22.31 1.53 -17.16
CA TYR A 214 22.91 1.72 -18.49
C TYR A 214 23.00 0.41 -19.29
N ILE A 215 23.42 -0.69 -18.66
CA ILE A 215 23.51 -2.01 -19.30
C ILE A 215 22.12 -2.50 -19.72
N LEU A 216 21.13 -2.43 -18.83
CA LEU A 216 19.76 -2.86 -19.11
C LEU A 216 19.11 -2.02 -20.21
N TYR A 217 19.32 -0.70 -20.23
CA TYR A 217 18.83 0.19 -21.29
C TYR A 217 19.36 -0.21 -22.68
N HIS A 218 20.64 -0.57 -22.78
CA HIS A 218 21.22 -0.99 -24.06
C HIS A 218 20.82 -2.41 -24.48
N LEU A 219 20.59 -3.32 -23.53
CA LEU A 219 20.14 -4.68 -23.81
C LEU A 219 18.69 -4.73 -24.31
N VAL A 220 17.79 -3.98 -23.67
CA VAL A 220 16.36 -3.92 -24.04
C VAL A 220 16.14 -3.32 -25.44
N ASN A 221 17.01 -2.41 -25.88
CA ASN A 221 16.94 -1.80 -27.21
C ASN A 221 17.59 -2.64 -28.33
N SER A 222 18.13 -3.82 -28.04
CA SER A 222 18.78 -4.70 -29.04
C SER A 222 17.81 -5.79 -29.56
N LYS A 223 17.70 -5.95 -30.88
CA LYS A 223 16.65 -6.72 -31.59
C LYS A 223 16.79 -8.26 -31.60
N GLU A 224 17.52 -8.88 -30.68
CA GLU A 224 17.67 -10.36 -30.65
C GLU A 224 16.90 -10.98 -29.48
N THR A 225 15.86 -11.75 -29.78
CA THR A 225 14.74 -12.11 -28.88
C THR A 225 14.86 -13.44 -28.13
N GLY A 226 16.05 -14.05 -28.04
CA GLY A 226 16.23 -15.32 -27.30
C GLY A 226 17.33 -15.35 -26.25
N ARG A 227 18.36 -14.51 -26.39
CA ARG A 227 19.55 -14.50 -25.51
C ARG A 227 19.55 -13.34 -24.52
N THR A 228 18.67 -12.36 -24.71
CA THR A 228 18.56 -11.09 -24.00
C THR A 228 17.94 -11.24 -22.62
N ASP A 229 16.87 -12.03 -22.46
CA ASP A 229 16.20 -12.23 -21.17
C ASP A 229 17.11 -12.88 -20.11
N GLY A 230 17.91 -13.87 -20.53
CA GLY A 230 18.89 -14.51 -19.65
C GLY A 230 20.00 -13.57 -19.19
N ILE A 231 20.43 -12.64 -20.05
CA ILE A 231 21.45 -11.63 -19.71
C ILE A 231 20.86 -10.54 -18.81
N CYS A 232 19.60 -10.15 -19.03
CA CYS A 232 18.88 -9.22 -18.16
C CYS A 232 18.73 -9.79 -16.74
N LEU A 233 18.30 -11.05 -16.62
CA LEU A 233 18.18 -11.73 -15.33
C LEU A 233 19.54 -11.89 -14.63
N GLY A 234 20.58 -12.25 -15.39
CA GLY A 234 21.96 -12.33 -14.87
C GLY A 234 22.47 -10.98 -14.36
N THR A 235 22.18 -9.89 -15.08
CA THR A 235 22.55 -8.52 -14.69
C THR A 235 21.85 -8.12 -13.39
N LEU A 236 20.53 -8.33 -13.28
CA LEU A 236 19.76 -8.05 -12.06
C LEU A 236 20.34 -8.78 -10.85
N LEU A 237 20.64 -10.06 -10.99
CA LEU A 237 21.13 -10.90 -9.90
C LEU A 237 22.53 -10.49 -9.45
N VAL A 238 23.46 -10.26 -10.39
CA VAL A 238 24.85 -9.88 -10.08
C VAL A 238 24.90 -8.51 -9.40
N PHE A 239 24.19 -7.51 -9.92
CA PHE A 239 24.23 -6.16 -9.34
C PHE A 239 23.48 -6.05 -8.01
N THR A 240 22.40 -6.81 -7.82
CA THR A 240 21.70 -6.88 -6.53
C THR A 240 22.59 -7.53 -5.46
N LEU A 241 23.30 -8.60 -5.80
CA LEU A 241 24.25 -9.24 -4.89
C LEU A 241 25.45 -8.32 -4.58
N ALA A 242 26.00 -7.64 -5.59
CA ALA A 242 27.09 -6.68 -5.41
C ALA A 242 26.67 -5.50 -4.53
N PHE A 243 25.48 -4.95 -4.73
CA PHE A 243 24.91 -3.89 -3.89
C PHE A 243 24.73 -4.35 -2.45
N SER A 244 24.18 -5.55 -2.23
CA SER A 244 24.00 -6.14 -0.90
C SER A 244 25.34 -6.37 -0.18
N ALA A 245 26.35 -6.87 -0.91
CA ALA A 245 27.68 -7.11 -0.37
C ALA A 245 28.37 -5.79 0.03
N VAL A 246 28.30 -4.76 -0.81
CA VAL A 246 28.83 -3.42 -0.50
C VAL A 246 28.09 -2.83 0.70
N LEU A 247 26.76 -2.88 0.73
CA LEU A 247 26.00 -2.37 1.87
C LEU A 247 26.35 -3.13 3.17
N SER A 248 26.55 -4.44 3.10
CA SER A 248 26.97 -5.26 4.25
C SER A 248 28.40 -4.98 4.72
N LEU A 249 29.30 -4.56 3.83
CA LEU A 249 30.70 -4.25 4.17
C LEU A 249 30.88 -2.82 4.70
N PHE A 250 29.99 -1.91 4.29
CA PHE A 250 30.12 -0.47 4.56
C PHE A 250 29.00 0.10 5.44
N THR A 251 28.07 -0.71 5.96
CA THR A 251 27.05 -0.22 6.89
C THR A 251 26.89 -1.17 8.07
N LYS A 252 26.47 -0.65 9.22
CA LYS A 252 26.05 -1.46 10.39
C LYS A 252 24.61 -1.95 10.29
N ALA A 253 24.04 -1.96 9.08
CA ALA A 253 22.67 -2.34 8.86
C ALA A 253 22.46 -3.78 9.35
N ARG A 254 21.36 -4.02 10.06
CA ARG A 254 20.99 -5.36 10.49
C ARG A 254 20.71 -6.22 9.26
N ARG A 255 20.86 -7.55 9.38
CA ARG A 255 20.66 -8.48 8.24
C ARG A 255 19.34 -8.24 7.50
N HIS A 256 18.26 -7.93 8.22
CA HIS A 256 16.96 -7.62 7.61
C HIS A 256 16.89 -6.25 6.91
N GLU A 257 17.64 -5.25 7.39
CA GLU A 257 17.75 -3.93 6.75
C GLU A 257 18.52 -4.04 5.43
N ILE A 258 19.59 -4.85 5.40
CA ILE A 258 20.34 -5.15 4.18
C ILE A 258 19.47 -5.91 3.18
N LEU A 259 18.71 -6.91 3.63
CA LEU A 259 17.77 -7.65 2.79
C LEU A 259 16.65 -6.76 2.24
N ALA A 260 16.10 -5.86 3.06
CA ALA A 260 15.08 -4.90 2.62
C ALA A 260 15.65 -3.91 1.59
N ALA A 261 16.85 -3.38 1.81
CA ALA A 261 17.52 -2.48 0.87
C ALA A 261 17.87 -3.19 -0.46
N ALA A 262 18.30 -4.44 -0.40
CA ALA A 262 18.56 -5.27 -1.58
C ALA A 262 17.28 -5.56 -2.37
N ALA A 263 16.18 -5.89 -1.68
CA ALA A 263 14.88 -6.11 -2.28
C ALA A 263 14.34 -4.83 -2.94
N ALA A 264 14.47 -3.68 -2.28
CA ALA A 264 14.09 -2.39 -2.82
C ALA A 264 14.92 -2.02 -4.06
N TYR A 265 16.23 -2.23 -4.01
CA TYR A 265 17.14 -2.01 -5.13
C TYR A 265 16.80 -2.91 -6.34
N CYS A 266 16.54 -4.20 -6.09
CA CYS A 266 16.10 -5.13 -7.13
C CYS A 266 14.75 -4.73 -7.73
N ALA A 267 13.78 -4.32 -6.89
CA ALA A 267 12.48 -3.84 -7.35
C ALA A 267 12.60 -2.62 -8.25
N VAL A 268 13.47 -1.66 -7.92
CA VAL A 268 13.73 -0.49 -8.76
C VAL A 268 14.29 -0.90 -10.13
N LEU A 269 15.23 -1.83 -10.19
CA LEU A 269 15.78 -2.30 -11.47
C LEU A 269 14.75 -3.08 -12.30
N VAL A 270 13.86 -3.85 -11.66
CA VAL A 270 12.75 -4.56 -12.34
C VAL A 270 11.70 -3.58 -12.87
N VAL A 271 11.35 -2.55 -12.08
CA VAL A 271 10.45 -1.47 -12.52
C VAL A 271 11.07 -0.68 -13.68
N PHE A 272 12.38 -0.39 -13.62
CA PHE A 272 13.10 0.24 -14.72
C PHE A 272 13.04 -0.60 -16.00
N LEU A 273 13.26 -1.92 -15.91
CA LEU A 273 13.10 -2.85 -17.04
C LEU A 273 11.68 -2.80 -17.64
N GLY A 274 10.66 -2.77 -16.78
CA GLY A 274 9.25 -2.66 -17.19
C GLY A 274 8.88 -1.32 -17.82
N ASN A 275 9.54 -0.24 -17.43
CA ASN A 275 9.23 1.11 -17.91
C ASN A 275 10.03 1.51 -19.17
N VAL A 276 11.25 1.00 -19.34
CA VAL A 276 12.12 1.37 -20.47
C VAL A 276 11.72 0.69 -21.78
N GLY A 277 10.99 -0.44 -21.70
CA GLY A 277 10.30 -1.03 -22.85
C GLY A 277 9.00 -0.29 -23.24
N ASN A 278 8.50 0.62 -22.39
CA ASN A 278 7.17 1.24 -22.52
C ASN A 278 7.26 2.77 -22.50
N ASN A 279 7.71 3.37 -23.60
CA ASN A 279 7.44 4.79 -23.85
C ASN A 279 5.99 4.98 -24.36
N CYS A 280 5.00 4.84 -23.48
CA CYS A 280 3.70 5.53 -23.50
C CYS A 280 2.91 5.23 -22.21
N PRO A 281 2.32 6.22 -21.50
CA PRO A 281 1.37 5.97 -20.43
C PRO A 281 -0.03 5.83 -21.04
N SER A 282 -0.34 4.64 -21.52
CA SER A 282 -1.71 4.17 -21.77
C SER A 282 -1.82 2.76 -21.24
N LEU A 283 -3.00 2.38 -20.73
CA LEU A 283 -3.27 0.98 -20.37
C LEU A 283 -2.94 0.08 -21.57
N ILE A 284 -1.88 -0.73 -21.48
CA ILE A 284 -1.59 -1.75 -22.48
C ILE A 284 -2.04 -3.10 -21.91
N CYS A 285 -3.26 -3.47 -22.29
CA CYS A 285 -3.60 -4.88 -22.51
C CYS A 285 -2.71 -5.42 -23.64
N PRO A 286 -2.31 -6.69 -23.63
CA PRO A 286 -1.44 -7.25 -24.66
C PRO A 286 -2.15 -7.20 -26.02
N SER A 287 -1.57 -6.44 -26.95
CA SER A 287 -1.98 -6.37 -28.35
C SER A 287 -1.55 -7.65 -29.09
N ASN A 288 -2.19 -8.76 -28.75
CA ASN A 288 -2.25 -9.90 -29.67
C ASN A 288 -3.36 -9.65 -30.68
N MET A 289 -3.05 -9.82 -31.96
CA MET A 289 -4.00 -9.78 -33.09
C MET A 289 -4.97 -10.98 -33.06
N SER A 290 -5.64 -11.22 -31.93
CA SER A 290 -6.81 -12.11 -31.83
C SER A 290 -8.05 -11.26 -31.65
N SER A 291 -9.12 -11.58 -32.37
CA SER A 291 -10.43 -10.97 -32.12
C SER A 291 -10.85 -11.21 -30.67
N THR A 292 -11.12 -10.14 -29.93
CA THR A 292 -11.63 -10.19 -28.55
C THR A 292 -13.15 -10.20 -28.61
N THR A 293 -13.77 -11.18 -27.95
CA THR A 293 -15.22 -11.26 -27.77
C THR A 293 -15.56 -11.01 -26.31
N TYR A 294 -16.38 -10.00 -26.05
CA TYR A 294 -16.90 -9.67 -24.72
C TYR A 294 -18.32 -10.23 -24.56
N ASN A 295 -18.56 -10.97 -23.48
CA ASN A 295 -19.88 -11.52 -23.14
C ASN A 295 -20.64 -10.51 -22.27
N ILE A 296 -21.71 -9.94 -22.82
CA ILE A 296 -22.52 -8.91 -22.17
C ILE A 296 -23.90 -9.47 -21.88
N VAL A 297 -24.32 -9.44 -20.62
CA VAL A 297 -25.70 -9.74 -20.24
C VAL A 297 -26.51 -8.46 -20.22
N VAL A 298 -27.67 -8.46 -20.88
CA VAL A 298 -28.59 -7.32 -20.91
C VAL A 298 -29.83 -7.66 -20.09
N LEU A 299 -30.01 -6.96 -18.99
CA LEU A 299 -31.18 -7.00 -18.11
C LEU A 299 -32.01 -5.75 -18.33
N ALA A 300 -32.77 -5.72 -19.43
CA ALA A 300 -33.57 -4.56 -19.82
C ALA A 300 -34.54 -4.11 -18.70
N GLY A 301 -35.11 -5.08 -17.98
CA GLY A 301 -36.01 -4.82 -16.85
C GLY A 301 -37.37 -4.30 -17.30
N ASP A 302 -37.84 -3.25 -16.63
CA ASP A 302 -39.22 -2.80 -16.63
C ASP A 302 -39.40 -1.45 -17.36
N HIS A 303 -40.58 -1.26 -17.93
CA HIS A 303 -41.05 0.01 -18.52
C HIS A 303 -40.07 0.67 -19.51
N CYS A 304 -39.39 1.77 -19.14
CA CYS A 304 -38.48 2.48 -20.04
C CYS A 304 -37.16 1.74 -20.28
N GLY A 305 -36.82 0.77 -19.43
CA GLY A 305 -35.58 0.01 -19.48
C GLY A 305 -35.28 -0.60 -20.86
N PRO A 306 -36.22 -1.37 -21.46
CA PRO A 306 -36.08 -1.88 -22.82
C PRO A 306 -35.76 -0.82 -23.89
N GLU A 307 -36.38 0.36 -23.82
CA GLU A 307 -36.15 1.45 -24.79
C GLU A 307 -34.71 1.96 -24.73
N VAL A 308 -34.19 2.22 -23.53
CA VAL A 308 -32.82 2.75 -23.37
C VAL A 308 -31.77 1.68 -23.59
N THR A 309 -32.01 0.42 -23.21
CA THR A 309 -31.05 -0.68 -23.46
C THR A 309 -30.94 -1.03 -24.94
N ALA A 310 -32.01 -0.85 -25.73
CA ALA A 310 -31.93 -1.00 -27.18
C ALA A 310 -30.93 -0.01 -27.81
N GLU A 311 -30.90 1.22 -27.29
CA GLU A 311 -29.93 2.25 -27.69
C GLU A 311 -28.50 1.92 -27.22
N ALA A 312 -28.34 1.31 -26.04
CA ALA A 312 -27.05 0.79 -25.59
C ALA A 312 -26.49 -0.28 -26.55
N VAL A 313 -27.32 -1.25 -26.92
CA VAL A 313 -26.96 -2.31 -27.88
C VAL A 313 -26.60 -1.73 -29.25
N LYS A 314 -27.25 -0.64 -29.67
CA LYS A 314 -26.89 0.09 -30.90
C LYS A 314 -25.47 0.65 -30.84
N ILE A 315 -25.06 1.23 -29.71
CA ILE A 315 -23.69 1.72 -29.51
C ILE A 315 -22.66 0.57 -29.58
N LEU A 316 -22.94 -0.57 -28.95
CA LEU A 316 -22.06 -1.75 -29.03
C LEU A 316 -21.90 -2.25 -30.47
N LYS A 317 -22.99 -2.33 -31.24
CA LYS A 317 -22.96 -2.71 -32.66
C LYS A 317 -22.17 -1.71 -33.51
N THR A 318 -22.27 -0.42 -33.22
CA THR A 318 -21.48 0.61 -33.90
C THR A 318 -19.98 0.43 -33.67
N ILE A 319 -19.57 0.11 -32.44
CA ILE A 319 -18.18 -0.21 -32.11
C ILE A 319 -17.74 -1.47 -32.86
N GLU A 320 -18.52 -2.54 -32.83
CA GLU A 320 -18.20 -3.79 -33.54
C GLU A 320 -18.04 -3.59 -35.06
N ASN A 321 -18.87 -2.74 -35.67
CA ASN A 321 -18.80 -2.43 -37.09
C ASN A 321 -17.55 -1.61 -37.48
N THR A 322 -17.03 -0.79 -36.57
CA THR A 322 -15.87 0.07 -36.81
C THR A 322 -14.55 -0.53 -36.33
N ARG A 323 -14.60 -1.45 -35.38
CA ARG A 323 -13.46 -2.19 -34.81
C ARG A 323 -13.67 -3.70 -35.01
N PRO A 324 -13.30 -4.26 -36.18
CA PRO A 324 -13.57 -5.67 -36.50
C PRO A 324 -12.94 -6.68 -35.53
N ASN A 325 -11.90 -6.27 -34.79
CA ASN A 325 -11.23 -7.06 -33.77
C ASN A 325 -12.01 -7.14 -32.44
N ILE A 326 -13.07 -6.35 -32.25
CA ILE A 326 -13.90 -6.35 -31.04
C ILE A 326 -15.29 -6.89 -31.39
N LYS A 327 -15.76 -7.84 -30.60
CA LYS A 327 -17.06 -8.50 -30.74
C LYS A 327 -17.81 -8.48 -29.42
N PHE A 328 -19.13 -8.38 -29.49
CA PHE A 328 -20.00 -8.44 -28.32
C PHE A 328 -20.98 -9.61 -28.46
N SER A 329 -20.90 -10.59 -27.56
CA SER A 329 -21.91 -11.63 -27.42
C SER A 329 -22.97 -11.14 -26.45
N ILE A 330 -24.17 -10.83 -26.95
CA ILE A 330 -25.24 -10.26 -26.16
C ILE A 330 -26.20 -11.38 -25.72
N ASN A 331 -26.36 -11.53 -24.40
CA ASN A 331 -27.31 -12.45 -23.78
C ASN A 331 -28.39 -11.67 -23.04
N GLU A 332 -29.61 -11.65 -23.58
CA GLU A 332 -30.75 -10.97 -22.96
C GLU A 332 -31.43 -11.87 -21.91
N GLN A 333 -31.65 -11.34 -20.71
CA GLN A 333 -32.24 -12.05 -19.58
C GLN A 333 -33.28 -11.18 -18.89
N LEU A 334 -34.26 -11.81 -18.22
CA LEU A 334 -35.32 -11.10 -17.51
C LEU A 334 -34.95 -10.82 -16.05
N LEU A 335 -35.15 -9.57 -15.63
CA LEU A 335 -35.01 -9.11 -14.25
C LEU A 335 -36.24 -8.26 -13.88
N GLY A 336 -36.58 -8.20 -12.59
CA GLY A 336 -37.57 -7.27 -12.07
C GLY A 336 -39.00 -7.72 -12.35
N GLY A 337 -39.87 -6.75 -12.62
CA GLY A 337 -41.28 -6.95 -12.89
C GLY A 337 -41.55 -7.84 -14.11
N ALA A 338 -40.77 -7.69 -15.18
CA ALA A 338 -40.83 -8.54 -16.37
C ALA A 338 -40.54 -10.02 -16.05
N SER A 339 -39.61 -10.28 -15.12
CA SER A 339 -39.31 -11.63 -14.63
C SER A 339 -40.43 -12.15 -13.72
N ILE A 340 -41.01 -11.30 -12.86
CA ILE A 340 -42.16 -11.67 -12.03
C ILE A 340 -43.36 -12.06 -12.90
N ASP A 341 -43.66 -11.28 -13.93
CA ASP A 341 -44.79 -11.52 -14.82
C ASP A 341 -44.66 -12.85 -15.58
N THR A 342 -43.43 -13.26 -15.91
CA THR A 342 -43.14 -14.46 -16.72
C THR A 342 -42.90 -15.71 -15.85
N HIS A 343 -42.21 -15.56 -14.73
CA HIS A 343 -41.67 -16.67 -13.93
C HIS A 343 -42.12 -16.66 -12.46
N GLY A 344 -42.84 -15.62 -12.02
CA GLY A 344 -43.26 -15.46 -10.62
C GLY A 344 -42.15 -15.07 -9.64
N THR A 345 -40.93 -14.80 -10.13
CA THR A 345 -39.77 -14.38 -9.33
C THR A 345 -39.07 -13.19 -9.99
N PRO A 346 -38.51 -12.22 -9.23
CA PRO A 346 -37.85 -11.05 -9.81
C PRO A 346 -36.46 -11.36 -10.41
N LEU A 347 -35.87 -12.52 -10.10
CA LEU A 347 -34.60 -12.98 -10.66
C LEU A 347 -34.57 -14.51 -10.66
N THR A 348 -34.47 -15.11 -11.84
CA THR A 348 -34.29 -16.57 -12.00
C THR A 348 -32.84 -16.97 -11.74
N ASP A 349 -32.63 -18.24 -11.38
CA ASP A 349 -31.28 -18.77 -11.18
C ASP A 349 -30.50 -18.85 -12.51
N GLU A 350 -31.19 -19.03 -13.64
CA GLU A 350 -30.60 -18.97 -14.98
C GLU A 350 -30.06 -17.58 -15.31
N ALA A 351 -30.86 -16.53 -15.08
CA ALA A 351 -30.42 -15.15 -15.31
C ALA A 351 -29.27 -14.77 -14.39
N LEU A 352 -29.29 -15.24 -13.13
CA LEU A 352 -28.18 -15.03 -12.20
C LEU A 352 -26.90 -15.75 -12.64
N ALA A 353 -27.01 -16.99 -13.12
CA ALA A 353 -25.87 -17.75 -13.63
C ALA A 353 -25.26 -17.08 -14.88
N ALA A 354 -26.10 -16.59 -15.79
CA ALA A 354 -25.67 -15.81 -16.95
C ALA A 354 -24.92 -14.55 -16.52
N ALA A 355 -25.46 -13.77 -15.58
CA ALA A 355 -24.82 -12.56 -15.06
C ALA A 355 -23.46 -12.86 -14.40
N LYS A 356 -23.35 -13.94 -13.61
CA LYS A 356 -22.07 -14.36 -12.99
C LYS A 356 -21.01 -14.75 -14.03
N GLY A 357 -21.42 -15.31 -15.16
CA GLY A 357 -20.52 -15.73 -16.25
C GLY A 357 -20.17 -14.64 -17.26
N ALA A 358 -20.78 -13.46 -17.18
CA ALA A 358 -20.56 -12.35 -18.11
C ALA A 358 -19.26 -11.59 -17.82
N ASP A 359 -18.75 -10.88 -18.83
CA ASP A 359 -17.71 -9.88 -18.65
C ASP A 359 -18.30 -8.58 -18.05
N ALA A 360 -19.56 -8.26 -18.37
CA ALA A 360 -20.30 -7.16 -17.78
C ALA A 360 -21.83 -7.33 -17.93
N ILE A 361 -22.60 -6.61 -17.11
CA ILE A 361 -24.05 -6.54 -17.17
C ILE A 361 -24.49 -5.11 -17.51
N LEU A 362 -25.31 -4.96 -18.55
CA LEU A 362 -26.08 -3.73 -18.79
C LEU A 362 -27.49 -3.92 -18.22
N LEU A 363 -27.90 -3.01 -17.35
CA LEU A 363 -29.22 -3.04 -16.72
C LEU A 363 -29.99 -1.78 -17.12
N GLY A 364 -31.24 -1.94 -17.51
CA GLY A 364 -32.11 -0.83 -17.92
C GLY A 364 -32.73 -0.12 -16.73
N ALA A 365 -33.95 -0.52 -16.35
CA ALA A 365 -34.60 0.03 -15.16
C ALA A 365 -35.45 -1.05 -14.49
N ILE A 366 -35.69 -0.95 -13.18
CA ILE A 366 -36.43 -1.96 -12.41
C ILE A 366 -37.53 -1.29 -11.60
N GLY A 367 -38.67 -1.96 -11.46
CA GLY A 367 -39.77 -1.52 -10.62
C GLY A 367 -40.89 -0.84 -11.39
N GLY A 368 -42.01 -0.59 -10.71
CA GLY A 368 -43.17 0.09 -11.28
C GLY A 368 -44.43 -0.10 -10.43
N PRO A 369 -45.47 0.73 -10.64
CA PRO A 369 -46.67 0.75 -9.79
C PRO A 369 -47.44 -0.56 -9.77
N LYS A 370 -47.29 -1.39 -10.82
CA LYS A 370 -47.95 -2.69 -10.95
C LYS A 370 -47.61 -3.66 -9.81
N TRP A 371 -46.37 -3.65 -9.32
CA TRP A 371 -45.88 -4.68 -8.39
C TRP A 371 -45.94 -4.29 -6.90
N GLY A 372 -46.22 -3.01 -6.60
CA GLY A 372 -46.53 -2.52 -5.25
C GLY A 372 -45.46 -2.82 -4.18
N THR A 373 -45.87 -2.85 -2.90
CA THR A 373 -45.00 -3.13 -1.74
C THR A 373 -45.19 -4.54 -1.17
N GLY A 374 -45.77 -5.45 -1.95
CA GLY A 374 -46.11 -6.82 -1.54
C GLY A 374 -44.89 -7.69 -1.21
N ALA A 375 -45.11 -8.99 -0.99
CA ALA A 375 -44.04 -9.92 -0.59
C ALA A 375 -42.99 -10.14 -1.69
N VAL A 376 -43.41 -10.14 -2.96
CA VAL A 376 -42.54 -10.27 -4.13
C VAL A 376 -42.47 -8.93 -4.85
N ARG A 377 -41.27 -8.36 -4.95
CA ARG A 377 -41.03 -7.02 -5.50
C ARG A 377 -39.86 -7.02 -6.49
N PRO A 378 -39.91 -6.23 -7.57
CA PRO A 378 -38.83 -6.13 -8.56
C PRO A 378 -37.46 -5.84 -7.93
N GLU A 379 -37.41 -4.95 -6.93
CA GLU A 379 -36.20 -4.49 -6.27
C GLU A 379 -35.47 -5.60 -5.51
N GLN A 380 -36.20 -6.65 -5.08
CA GLN A 380 -35.58 -7.82 -4.45
C GLN A 380 -34.64 -8.55 -5.42
N GLY A 381 -34.98 -8.60 -6.71
CA GLY A 381 -34.13 -9.18 -7.75
C GLY A 381 -32.83 -8.40 -7.91
N LEU A 382 -32.91 -7.07 -7.95
CA LEU A 382 -31.74 -6.19 -8.05
C LEU A 382 -30.83 -6.30 -6.82
N LEU A 383 -31.40 -6.31 -5.61
CA LEU A 383 -30.63 -6.50 -4.37
C LEU A 383 -29.96 -7.88 -4.32
N LYS A 384 -30.67 -8.95 -4.73
CA LYS A 384 -30.10 -10.30 -4.85
C LYS A 384 -28.96 -10.31 -5.85
N LEU A 385 -29.13 -9.72 -7.03
CA LEU A 385 -28.09 -9.64 -8.06
C LEU A 385 -26.81 -8.95 -7.55
N ARG A 386 -26.95 -7.75 -6.96
CA ARG A 386 -25.81 -6.98 -6.43
C ARG A 386 -25.07 -7.73 -5.32
N LYS A 387 -25.81 -8.40 -4.44
CA LYS A 387 -25.24 -9.21 -3.36
C LYS A 387 -24.48 -10.42 -3.90
N GLU A 388 -25.07 -11.15 -4.83
CA GLU A 388 -24.50 -12.37 -5.42
C GLU A 388 -23.30 -12.12 -6.34
N LEU A 389 -23.18 -10.90 -6.89
CA LEU A 389 -22.01 -10.42 -7.63
C LEU A 389 -21.02 -9.65 -6.76
N GLU A 390 -21.31 -9.50 -5.47
CA GLU A 390 -20.51 -8.74 -4.50
C GLU A 390 -20.15 -7.32 -4.96
N THR A 391 -21.04 -6.67 -5.72
CA THR A 391 -20.80 -5.34 -6.29
C THR A 391 -20.91 -4.25 -5.23
N TYR A 392 -19.92 -4.16 -4.34
CA TYR A 392 -19.94 -3.31 -3.16
C TYR A 392 -19.74 -1.82 -3.46
N GLY A 393 -19.12 -1.47 -4.59
CA GLY A 393 -18.78 -0.09 -4.92
C GLY A 393 -19.66 0.46 -6.02
N ASN A 394 -20.65 1.29 -5.68
CA ASN A 394 -21.49 1.98 -6.65
C ASN A 394 -20.91 3.37 -6.98
N LEU A 395 -20.64 3.59 -8.26
CA LEU A 395 -20.09 4.80 -8.83
C LEU A 395 -21.22 5.58 -9.49
N ARG A 396 -21.39 6.84 -9.09
CA ARG A 396 -22.34 7.79 -9.68
C ARG A 396 -21.62 9.12 -9.94
N PRO A 397 -21.09 9.33 -11.16
CA PRO A 397 -20.46 10.59 -11.52
C PRO A 397 -21.52 11.70 -11.66
N CYS A 398 -21.19 12.90 -11.20
CA CYS A 398 -21.98 14.11 -11.33
C CYS A 398 -21.15 15.16 -12.08
N PHE A 399 -21.53 15.40 -13.33
CA PHE A 399 -20.89 16.34 -14.25
C PHE A 399 -21.90 16.81 -15.32
N PHE A 400 -21.57 17.90 -16.00
CA PHE A 400 -22.33 18.32 -17.18
C PHE A 400 -21.78 17.59 -18.41
N ALA A 401 -22.61 16.73 -19.02
CA ALA A 401 -22.25 16.01 -20.25
C ALA A 401 -21.91 16.95 -21.42
N SER A 402 -22.41 18.19 -21.36
CA SER A 402 -22.12 19.23 -22.33
C SER A 402 -22.16 20.62 -21.68
N PRO A 403 -21.28 21.58 -22.07
CA PRO A 403 -21.34 22.95 -21.55
C PRO A 403 -22.70 23.62 -21.77
N SER A 404 -23.38 23.31 -22.87
CA SER A 404 -24.72 23.84 -23.18
C SER A 404 -25.84 23.32 -22.26
N LEU A 405 -25.55 22.39 -21.33
CA LEU A 405 -26.49 21.92 -20.31
C LEU A 405 -26.37 22.68 -18.98
N VAL A 406 -25.36 23.53 -18.79
CA VAL A 406 -25.18 24.27 -17.52
C VAL A 406 -26.41 25.11 -17.17
N SER A 407 -27.05 25.71 -18.17
CA SER A 407 -28.28 26.49 -18.02
C SER A 407 -29.52 25.66 -17.68
N GLN A 408 -29.46 24.33 -17.79
CA GLN A 408 -30.54 23.41 -17.39
C GLN A 408 -30.48 23.08 -15.90
N SER A 409 -29.39 23.42 -15.20
CA SER A 409 -29.29 23.20 -13.77
C SER A 409 -30.38 23.96 -13.00
N PRO A 410 -30.97 23.38 -11.94
CA PRO A 410 -31.79 24.15 -11.00
C PRO A 410 -30.94 25.14 -10.17
N LEU A 411 -29.62 24.98 -10.15
CA LEU A 411 -28.68 25.90 -9.50
C LEU A 411 -28.27 27.01 -10.47
N LYS A 412 -27.91 28.18 -9.92
CA LYS A 412 -27.32 29.26 -10.73
C LYS A 412 -26.06 28.75 -11.43
N GLU A 413 -25.88 29.12 -12.69
CA GLU A 413 -24.71 28.73 -13.49
C GLU A 413 -23.39 29.01 -12.76
N SER A 414 -23.26 30.20 -12.15
CA SER A 414 -22.06 30.60 -11.39
C SER A 414 -21.74 29.72 -10.17
N VAL A 415 -22.69 28.91 -9.71
CA VAL A 415 -22.54 27.96 -8.59
C VAL A 415 -22.14 26.57 -9.08
N CYS A 416 -22.76 26.09 -10.16
CA CYS A 416 -22.64 24.71 -10.61
C CYS A 416 -21.68 24.49 -11.79
N GLU A 417 -21.36 25.52 -12.59
CA GLU A 417 -20.46 25.39 -13.73
C GLU A 417 -19.08 24.86 -13.30
N GLY A 418 -18.68 23.71 -13.85
CA GLY A 418 -17.43 23.03 -13.50
C GLY A 418 -17.54 22.02 -12.35
N VAL A 419 -18.76 21.67 -11.91
CA VAL A 419 -18.98 20.50 -11.05
C VAL A 419 -18.48 19.24 -11.74
N ASN A 420 -17.62 18.51 -11.05
CA ASN A 420 -17.08 17.23 -11.47
C ASN A 420 -16.66 16.43 -10.23
N PHE A 421 -17.55 15.56 -9.76
CA PHE A 421 -17.23 14.59 -8.72
C PHE A 421 -17.88 13.24 -9.01
N THR A 422 -17.39 12.19 -8.37
CA THR A 422 -18.03 10.86 -8.37
C THR A 422 -18.38 10.45 -6.96
N VAL A 423 -19.65 10.09 -6.73
CA VAL A 423 -20.07 9.45 -5.49
C VAL A 423 -19.77 7.95 -5.58
N VAL A 424 -18.98 7.47 -4.62
CA VAL A 424 -18.67 6.06 -4.35
C VAL A 424 -19.49 5.64 -3.14
N ARG A 425 -20.64 5.05 -3.42
CA ARG A 425 -21.56 4.53 -2.41
C ARG A 425 -21.21 3.07 -2.11
N GLU A 426 -21.06 2.73 -0.84
CA GLU A 426 -21.05 1.31 -0.44
C GLU A 426 -22.45 0.72 -0.67
N LEU A 427 -22.55 -0.41 -1.38
CA LEU A 427 -23.82 -0.88 -1.96
C LEU A 427 -24.35 -2.17 -1.33
N THR A 428 -23.56 -2.88 -0.53
CA THR A 428 -23.86 -4.26 -0.09
C THR A 428 -23.97 -4.44 1.43
N GLY A 429 -23.81 -3.37 2.21
CA GLY A 429 -23.95 -3.34 3.68
C GLY A 429 -24.86 -2.20 4.17
N GLY A 430 -24.72 -1.83 5.45
CA GLY A 430 -25.48 -0.75 6.08
C GLY A 430 -26.96 -1.06 6.32
N LEU A 431 -27.78 -0.02 6.51
CA LEU A 431 -29.20 -0.09 6.90
C LEU A 431 -30.02 -1.07 6.04
N TYR A 432 -29.69 -1.17 4.76
CA TYR A 432 -30.50 -1.90 3.78
C TYR A 432 -30.39 -3.41 3.95
N PHE A 433 -29.25 -3.88 4.45
CA PHE A 433 -28.96 -5.30 4.65
C PHE A 433 -28.90 -5.70 6.13
N GLY A 434 -28.96 -4.73 7.04
CA GLY A 434 -29.05 -4.98 8.47
C GLY A 434 -30.39 -5.59 8.89
N GLU A 435 -30.42 -6.12 10.12
CA GLU A 435 -31.61 -6.70 10.73
C GLU A 435 -32.77 -5.68 10.75
N LYS A 436 -33.98 -6.20 10.49
CA LYS A 436 -35.21 -5.43 10.36
C LYS A 436 -36.31 -6.08 11.18
N LYS A 437 -37.12 -5.26 11.84
CA LYS A 437 -38.41 -5.68 12.41
C LYS A 437 -39.51 -4.77 11.85
N GLU A 438 -40.46 -5.39 11.17
CA GLU A 438 -41.71 -4.75 10.75
C GLU A 438 -42.68 -4.63 11.95
N ASP A 439 -43.56 -3.64 11.89
CA ASP A 439 -44.66 -3.51 12.85
C ASP A 439 -45.66 -4.65 12.65
N THR A 440 -45.93 -5.40 13.72
CA THR A 440 -46.89 -6.53 13.72
C THR A 440 -48.22 -6.17 14.41
N GLY A 441 -48.46 -4.88 14.63
CA GLY A 441 -49.58 -4.32 15.37
C GLY A 441 -49.19 -3.78 16.75
N ASP A 442 -47.91 -3.83 17.13
CA ASP A 442 -47.37 -3.29 18.37
C ASP A 442 -46.88 -1.83 18.24
N GLY A 443 -46.91 -1.26 17.04
CA GLY A 443 -46.49 0.11 16.76
C GLY A 443 -44.98 0.30 16.84
N TYR A 444 -44.21 -0.77 16.73
CA TYR A 444 -42.76 -0.76 16.88
C TYR A 444 -42.05 -1.45 15.71
N ALA A 445 -41.23 -0.68 15.01
CA ALA A 445 -40.36 -1.14 13.93
C ALA A 445 -38.94 -0.61 14.14
N TYR A 446 -37.94 -1.32 13.60
CA TYR A 446 -36.56 -0.85 13.59
C TYR A 446 -35.78 -1.39 12.39
N ASP A 447 -34.73 -0.65 12.03
CA ASP A 447 -33.69 -1.06 11.10
C ASP A 447 -32.31 -0.84 11.73
N VAL A 448 -31.40 -1.79 11.57
CA VAL A 448 -30.03 -1.72 12.08
C VAL A 448 -29.08 -1.30 10.95
N GLU A 449 -28.13 -0.41 11.24
CA GLU A 449 -27.03 -0.01 10.34
C GLU A 449 -25.74 -0.75 10.74
N PRO A 450 -25.46 -1.98 10.30
CA PRO A 450 -24.18 -2.63 10.58
C PRO A 450 -23.13 -2.28 9.53
N TYR A 451 -21.89 -2.10 9.98
CA TYR A 451 -20.70 -2.13 9.11
C TYR A 451 -19.55 -2.84 9.81
N HIS A 452 -18.89 -3.72 9.09
CA HIS A 452 -17.61 -4.28 9.44
C HIS A 452 -16.46 -3.47 8.84
N ARG A 453 -15.30 -3.56 9.50
CA ARG A 453 -14.07 -2.88 9.06
C ARG A 453 -13.76 -3.16 7.58
N HIS A 454 -13.77 -4.42 7.16
CA HIS A 454 -13.38 -4.81 5.80
C HIS A 454 -14.28 -4.21 4.71
N GLU A 455 -15.56 -3.97 5.02
CA GLU A 455 -16.51 -3.34 4.08
C GLU A 455 -16.16 -1.87 3.83
N ILE A 456 -15.70 -1.17 4.88
CA ILE A 456 -15.24 0.22 4.78
C ILE A 456 -13.89 0.27 4.07
N GLU A 457 -12.98 -0.67 4.35
CA GLU A 457 -11.66 -0.70 3.71
C GLU A 457 -11.75 -0.89 2.19
N ARG A 458 -12.57 -1.85 1.71
CA ARG A 458 -12.68 -2.14 0.26
C ARG A 458 -13.26 -0.96 -0.54
N VAL A 459 -14.26 -0.26 0.01
CA VAL A 459 -14.85 0.91 -0.66
C VAL A 459 -13.93 2.13 -0.58
N THR A 460 -13.17 2.28 0.51
CA THR A 460 -12.13 3.32 0.64
C THR A 460 -11.02 3.13 -0.39
N ARG A 461 -10.52 1.89 -0.55
CA ARG A 461 -9.49 1.57 -1.56
C ARG A 461 -9.99 1.81 -2.98
N LEU A 462 -11.25 1.49 -3.26
CA LEU A 462 -11.87 1.79 -4.56
C LEU A 462 -11.90 3.32 -4.80
N ALA A 463 -12.37 4.10 -3.82
CA ALA A 463 -12.40 5.56 -3.93
C ALA A 463 -10.99 6.17 -4.14
N ALA A 464 -10.00 5.69 -3.39
CA ALA A 464 -8.61 6.10 -3.53
C ALA A 464 -8.02 5.72 -4.90
N PHE A 465 -8.31 4.51 -5.39
CA PHE A 465 -7.89 4.07 -6.71
C PHE A 465 -8.42 5.00 -7.81
N LEU A 466 -9.71 5.32 -7.76
CA LEU A 466 -10.36 6.24 -8.71
C LEU A 466 -9.74 7.63 -8.65
N ALA A 467 -9.48 8.15 -7.45
CA ALA A 467 -8.84 9.44 -7.26
C ALA A 467 -7.43 9.50 -7.88
N LEU A 468 -6.69 8.39 -7.86
CA LEU A 468 -5.37 8.28 -8.48
C LEU A 468 -5.42 8.18 -10.01
N GLN A 469 -6.57 7.86 -10.61
CA GLN A 469 -6.72 7.84 -12.07
C GLN A 469 -6.87 9.24 -12.66
N GLU A 470 -7.13 10.25 -11.83
CA GLU A 470 -7.24 11.64 -12.26
C GLU A 470 -5.86 12.30 -12.34
N SER A 471 -5.71 13.27 -13.27
CA SER A 471 -4.46 14.01 -13.47
C SER A 471 -4.71 15.52 -13.39
N PRO A 472 -4.32 16.19 -12.29
CA PRO A 472 -3.67 15.63 -11.08
C PRO A 472 -4.63 14.76 -10.24
N PRO A 473 -4.10 13.92 -9.33
CA PRO A 473 -4.93 13.08 -8.46
C PRO A 473 -5.99 13.89 -7.72
N ALA A 474 -7.23 13.41 -7.77
CA ALA A 474 -8.37 14.08 -7.18
C ALA A 474 -8.37 13.96 -5.65
N PRO A 475 -8.96 14.92 -4.91
CA PRO A 475 -9.18 14.77 -3.48
C PRO A 475 -10.28 13.72 -3.19
N VAL A 476 -10.22 13.09 -2.02
CA VAL A 476 -11.22 12.14 -1.54
C VAL A 476 -11.99 12.69 -0.34
N TRP A 477 -13.32 12.71 -0.41
CA TRP A 477 -14.21 13.24 0.63
C TRP A 477 -15.00 12.11 1.28
N SER A 478 -14.74 11.81 2.56
CA SER A 478 -15.53 10.84 3.33
C SER A 478 -16.73 11.54 3.99
N LEU A 479 -17.94 11.08 3.70
CA LEU A 479 -19.16 11.60 4.33
C LEU A 479 -19.67 10.64 5.40
N ASP A 480 -20.01 11.16 6.58
CA ASP A 480 -20.49 10.35 7.70
C ASP A 480 -21.38 11.14 8.67
N LYS A 481 -21.83 10.51 9.76
CA LYS A 481 -22.48 11.18 10.90
C LYS A 481 -21.78 10.88 12.22
N ALA A 482 -20.45 10.98 12.26
CA ALA A 482 -19.61 10.53 13.38
C ALA A 482 -19.87 11.27 14.69
N ASN A 483 -20.46 12.47 14.64
CA ASN A 483 -20.88 13.22 15.82
C ASN A 483 -22.07 12.58 16.56
N VAL A 484 -22.80 11.64 15.93
CA VAL A 484 -23.94 10.95 16.53
C VAL A 484 -23.73 9.43 16.50
N LEU A 485 -23.49 8.86 15.32
CA LEU A 485 -23.57 7.41 15.09
C LEU A 485 -22.27 6.67 15.40
N ALA A 486 -22.38 5.52 16.08
CA ALA A 486 -21.24 4.64 16.38
C ALA A 486 -20.62 4.05 15.10
N THR A 487 -21.46 3.68 14.14
CA THR A 487 -21.08 3.15 12.83
C THR A 487 -20.28 4.17 12.03
N SER A 488 -20.72 5.43 12.03
CA SER A 488 -19.96 6.53 11.42
C SER A 488 -18.64 6.83 12.12
N ARG A 489 -18.51 6.63 13.44
CA ARG A 489 -17.21 6.72 14.13
C ARG A 489 -16.25 5.60 13.70
N LEU A 490 -16.76 4.38 13.53
CA LEU A 490 -15.99 3.28 12.93
C LEU A 490 -15.56 3.63 11.50
N TRP A 491 -16.51 4.08 10.67
CA TRP A 491 -16.26 4.53 9.29
C TRP A 491 -15.12 5.53 9.20
N ARG A 492 -15.24 6.66 9.92
CA ARG A 492 -14.24 7.73 9.94
C ARG A 492 -12.85 7.24 10.34
N ARG A 493 -12.78 6.40 11.37
CA ARG A 493 -11.50 5.83 11.84
C ARG A 493 -10.88 4.92 10.78
N VAL A 494 -11.64 3.98 10.23
CA VAL A 494 -11.12 3.02 9.24
C VAL A 494 -10.73 3.73 7.94
N PHE A 495 -11.55 4.64 7.42
CA PHE A 495 -11.23 5.44 6.25
C PHE A 495 -9.90 6.20 6.44
N THR A 496 -9.77 6.94 7.56
CA THR A 496 -8.55 7.71 7.88
C THR A 496 -7.34 6.80 7.95
N GLU A 497 -7.43 5.66 8.65
CA GLU A 497 -6.34 4.70 8.76
C GLU A 497 -5.88 4.13 7.41
N VAL A 498 -6.82 3.82 6.49
CA VAL A 498 -6.50 3.34 5.15
C VAL A 498 -5.84 4.45 4.32
N MET A 499 -6.41 5.65 4.31
CA MET A 499 -5.86 6.77 3.55
C MET A 499 -4.44 7.14 4.01
N ASP A 500 -4.19 7.22 5.33
CA ASP A 500 -2.88 7.57 5.87
C ASP A 500 -1.81 6.50 5.61
N LYS A 501 -2.18 5.22 5.70
CA LYS A 501 -1.22 4.11 5.56
C LYS A 501 -0.95 3.73 4.11
N GLU A 502 -2.00 3.71 3.28
CA GLU A 502 -1.94 3.15 1.93
C GLU A 502 -1.88 4.23 0.84
N PHE A 503 -2.40 5.44 1.11
CA PHE A 503 -2.51 6.51 0.11
C PHE A 503 -2.05 7.89 0.62
N PRO A 504 -0.85 8.02 1.25
CA PRO A 504 -0.37 9.28 1.84
C PRO A 504 -0.20 10.43 0.83
N GLN A 505 -0.18 10.12 -0.48
CA GLN A 505 -0.12 11.10 -1.56
C GLN A 505 -1.46 11.75 -1.90
N LEU A 506 -2.59 11.15 -1.51
CA LEU A 506 -3.92 11.69 -1.80
C LEU A 506 -4.34 12.70 -0.73
N LYS A 507 -4.87 13.84 -1.19
CA LYS A 507 -5.57 14.76 -0.29
C LYS A 507 -6.92 14.17 0.06
N TYR A 508 -7.30 14.21 1.34
CA TYR A 508 -8.62 13.78 1.76
C TYR A 508 -9.19 14.65 2.87
N GLY A 509 -10.51 14.58 3.04
CA GLY A 509 -11.23 15.29 4.08
C GLY A 509 -12.49 14.57 4.53
N HIS A 510 -13.06 15.02 5.64
CA HIS A 510 -14.29 14.50 6.21
C HIS A 510 -15.37 15.58 6.24
N HIS A 511 -16.58 15.23 5.85
CA HIS A 511 -17.76 16.07 6.04
C HIS A 511 -18.84 15.30 6.78
N LEU A 512 -19.59 15.99 7.64
CA LEU A 512 -20.85 15.43 8.12
C LEU A 512 -21.88 15.44 6.98
N ILE A 513 -22.70 14.40 6.90
CA ILE A 513 -23.63 14.19 5.78
C ILE A 513 -24.62 15.36 5.58
N ASP A 514 -25.11 15.96 6.67
CA ASP A 514 -25.97 17.14 6.64
C ASP A 514 -25.23 18.40 6.16
N SER A 515 -23.96 18.55 6.54
CA SER A 515 -23.12 19.63 6.04
C SER A 515 -22.78 19.45 4.56
N ALA A 516 -22.61 18.21 4.12
CA ALA A 516 -22.36 17.87 2.72
C ALA A 516 -23.57 18.16 1.83
N ALA A 517 -24.78 17.80 2.28
CA ALA A 517 -26.03 18.16 1.60
C ALA A 517 -26.16 19.68 1.42
N MET A 518 -25.96 20.47 2.49
CA MET A 518 -25.96 21.94 2.37
C MET A 518 -24.87 22.45 1.39
N LEU A 519 -23.69 21.85 1.40
CA LEU A 519 -22.60 22.23 0.51
C LEU A 519 -22.90 21.90 -0.96
N MET A 520 -23.57 20.78 -1.22
CA MET A 520 -23.99 20.34 -2.55
C MET A 520 -24.89 21.37 -3.24
N ILE A 521 -25.75 22.05 -2.49
CA ILE A 521 -26.59 23.14 -3.02
C ILE A 521 -25.81 24.46 -3.11
N LYS A 522 -25.04 24.80 -2.06
CA LYS A 522 -24.40 26.11 -1.94
C LYS A 522 -23.19 26.30 -2.85
N ASN A 523 -22.34 25.28 -2.95
CA ASN A 523 -21.11 25.27 -3.73
C ASN A 523 -20.66 23.81 -3.99
N PRO A 524 -21.36 23.07 -4.89
CA PRO A 524 -21.06 21.67 -5.15
C PRO A 524 -19.62 21.42 -5.61
N ARG A 525 -18.97 22.42 -6.23
CA ARG A 525 -17.56 22.36 -6.64
C ARG A 525 -16.58 22.14 -5.49
N ALA A 526 -16.96 22.50 -4.26
CA ALA A 526 -16.15 22.22 -3.08
C ALA A 526 -15.99 20.72 -2.82
N LEU A 527 -16.88 19.89 -3.37
CA LEU A 527 -16.84 18.43 -3.30
C LEU A 527 -16.28 17.80 -4.57
N ASN A 528 -15.75 18.58 -5.54
CA ASN A 528 -15.08 18.05 -6.72
C ASN A 528 -14.01 17.02 -6.32
N GLY A 529 -13.96 15.91 -7.05
CA GLY A 529 -13.14 14.74 -6.73
C GLY A 529 -13.96 13.49 -6.44
N ILE A 530 -13.54 12.66 -5.48
CA ILE A 530 -14.21 11.39 -5.17
C ILE A 530 -14.88 11.48 -3.80
N ILE A 531 -16.20 11.35 -3.74
CA ILE A 531 -16.97 11.32 -2.50
C ILE A 531 -17.17 9.85 -2.13
N VAL A 532 -16.92 9.44 -0.88
CA VAL A 532 -17.16 8.07 -0.41
C VAL A 532 -18.03 8.06 0.84
N THR A 533 -19.02 7.17 0.90
CA THR A 533 -19.99 7.14 1.99
C THR A 533 -20.72 5.80 2.10
N SER A 534 -21.39 5.59 3.24
CA SER A 534 -22.24 4.43 3.53
C SER A 534 -23.45 4.32 2.59
N ASN A 535 -24.10 3.16 2.57
CA ASN A 535 -25.19 2.85 1.65
C ASN A 535 -26.34 3.86 1.66
N LEU A 536 -26.98 4.10 2.81
CA LEU A 536 -28.11 5.02 2.92
C LEU A 536 -27.71 6.47 2.56
N PHE A 537 -26.60 6.95 3.10
CA PHE A 537 -26.11 8.30 2.81
C PHE A 537 -25.70 8.49 1.35
N GLY A 538 -25.11 7.47 0.74
CA GLY A 538 -24.74 7.47 -0.67
C GLY A 538 -25.97 7.45 -1.58
N ASP A 539 -27.02 6.74 -1.20
CA ASP A 539 -28.31 6.78 -1.90
C ASP A 539 -28.81 8.22 -2.01
N ILE A 540 -28.99 8.86 -0.85
CA ILE A 540 -29.55 10.21 -0.73
C ILE A 540 -28.67 11.24 -1.44
N ILE A 541 -27.36 11.26 -1.16
CA ILE A 541 -26.47 12.28 -1.72
C ILE A 541 -26.24 12.09 -3.21
N SER A 542 -26.21 10.85 -3.71
CA SER A 542 -26.06 10.64 -5.15
C SER A 542 -27.31 11.08 -5.90
N ASP A 543 -28.51 10.85 -5.36
CA ASP A 543 -29.76 11.38 -5.93
C ASP A 543 -29.83 12.91 -5.80
N GLU A 544 -29.38 13.51 -4.69
CA GLU A 544 -29.28 14.97 -4.57
C GLU A 544 -28.32 15.57 -5.61
N SER A 545 -27.17 14.91 -5.84
CA SER A 545 -26.21 15.35 -6.87
C SER A 545 -26.78 15.22 -8.28
N SER A 546 -27.69 14.27 -8.47
CA SER A 546 -28.12 13.87 -9.80
C SER A 546 -28.93 14.91 -10.56
N VAL A 547 -29.56 15.83 -9.83
CA VAL A 547 -30.35 16.90 -10.43
C VAL A 547 -29.49 18.11 -10.77
N ILE A 548 -28.24 18.18 -10.31
CA ILE A 548 -27.34 19.31 -10.57
C ILE A 548 -27.11 19.50 -12.08
N PRO A 549 -26.88 18.46 -12.90
CA PRO A 549 -26.71 18.61 -14.34
C PRO A 549 -28.00 18.96 -15.10
N GLY A 550 -29.14 19.02 -14.41
CA GLY A 550 -30.44 19.43 -14.96
C GLY A 550 -31.39 18.29 -15.31
N SER A 551 -30.92 17.04 -15.40
CA SER A 551 -31.79 15.88 -15.64
C SER A 551 -31.20 14.57 -15.10
N LEU A 552 -32.07 13.75 -14.50
CA LEU A 552 -31.80 12.35 -14.14
C LEU A 552 -31.43 11.49 -15.35
N GLY A 553 -31.94 11.85 -16.54
CA GLY A 553 -31.70 11.15 -17.81
C GLY A 553 -30.26 11.25 -18.32
N LEU A 554 -29.39 12.01 -17.65
CA LEU A 554 -27.99 12.23 -18.04
C LEU A 554 -26.99 11.36 -17.30
N LEU A 555 -27.38 10.69 -16.21
CA LEU A 555 -26.40 10.17 -15.25
C LEU A 555 -26.27 8.65 -15.25
N PRO A 556 -25.08 8.13 -15.59
CA PRO A 556 -24.82 6.71 -15.56
C PRO A 556 -24.49 6.24 -14.14
N SER A 557 -24.44 4.93 -13.97
CA SER A 557 -23.94 4.28 -12.77
C SER A 557 -23.17 3.01 -13.10
N ALA A 558 -22.20 2.68 -12.26
CA ALA A 558 -21.51 1.39 -12.28
C ALA A 558 -21.44 0.79 -10.87
N SER A 559 -21.77 -0.47 -10.72
CA SER A 559 -21.61 -1.22 -9.48
C SER A 559 -20.50 -2.25 -9.66
N LEU A 560 -19.41 -2.10 -8.93
CA LEU A 560 -18.18 -2.88 -9.08
C LEU A 560 -17.93 -3.76 -7.84
N GLY A 561 -17.54 -5.01 -8.07
CA GLY A 561 -17.14 -5.94 -7.01
C GLY A 561 -15.63 -6.05 -6.79
N ALA A 562 -14.83 -5.32 -7.56
CA ALA A 562 -13.37 -5.30 -7.46
C ALA A 562 -12.82 -3.96 -7.95
N ILE A 563 -11.54 -3.70 -7.65
CA ILE A 563 -10.83 -2.53 -8.16
C ILE A 563 -10.51 -2.77 -9.66
N PRO A 564 -10.91 -1.85 -10.57
CA PRO A 564 -10.64 -1.99 -12.00
C PRO A 564 -9.21 -1.57 -12.35
N ASP A 565 -8.22 -2.30 -11.85
CA ASP A 565 -6.78 -2.03 -12.04
C ASP A 565 -6.19 -2.62 -13.32
N GLY A 566 -7.01 -3.26 -14.15
CA GLY A 566 -6.61 -3.96 -15.38
C GLY A 566 -5.91 -5.29 -15.16
N LYS A 567 -5.66 -5.73 -13.91
CA LYS A 567 -5.05 -7.02 -13.59
C LYS A 567 -6.10 -8.11 -13.39
N THR A 568 -7.23 -7.74 -12.78
CA THR A 568 -8.39 -8.61 -12.62
C THR A 568 -9.55 -8.11 -13.45
N LYS A 569 -10.20 -9.02 -14.18
CA LYS A 569 -11.49 -8.73 -14.82
C LYS A 569 -12.48 -8.29 -13.75
N VAL A 570 -13.16 -7.17 -13.99
CA VAL A 570 -14.22 -6.69 -13.11
C VAL A 570 -15.54 -6.98 -13.78
N ASN A 571 -16.29 -7.96 -13.25
CA ASN A 571 -17.68 -8.15 -13.66
C ASN A 571 -18.54 -7.08 -12.96
N GLY A 572 -18.96 -6.07 -13.71
CA GLY A 572 -19.69 -4.91 -13.20
C GLY A 572 -21.11 -4.82 -13.73
N ILE A 573 -22.00 -4.18 -12.95
CA ILE A 573 -23.37 -3.82 -13.38
C ILE A 573 -23.38 -2.35 -13.78
N TYR A 574 -23.86 -2.04 -14.97
CA TYR A 574 -23.90 -0.69 -15.53
C TYR A 574 -25.33 -0.31 -15.87
N GLU A 575 -25.82 0.77 -15.26
CA GLU A 575 -27.23 1.16 -15.28
C GLU A 575 -27.41 2.67 -15.23
N PRO A 576 -28.44 3.23 -15.86
CA PRO A 576 -28.84 4.61 -15.58
C PRO A 576 -29.36 4.71 -14.14
N ILE A 577 -29.20 5.88 -13.51
CA ILE A 577 -29.74 6.08 -12.15
C ILE A 577 -31.26 6.31 -12.13
N HIS A 578 -31.86 6.67 -13.28
CA HIS A 578 -33.28 7.01 -13.33
C HIS A 578 -34.15 5.78 -13.08
N GLY A 579 -35.33 5.99 -12.49
CA GLY A 579 -36.31 4.92 -12.34
C GLY A 579 -36.89 4.45 -13.68
N SER A 580 -37.87 3.54 -13.60
CA SER A 580 -38.48 2.89 -14.76
C SER A 580 -39.46 3.77 -15.56
N ALA A 581 -39.75 4.98 -15.08
CA ALA A 581 -40.54 6.01 -15.79
C ALA A 581 -41.82 5.45 -16.48
N PRO A 582 -42.73 4.79 -15.72
CA PRO A 582 -43.89 4.09 -16.26
C PRO A 582 -44.87 5.00 -17.01
N ASP A 583 -44.88 6.29 -16.68
CA ASP A 583 -45.73 7.32 -17.28
C ASP A 583 -45.31 7.72 -18.71
N ILE A 584 -44.04 7.51 -19.08
CA ILE A 584 -43.50 7.81 -20.42
C ILE A 584 -43.03 6.59 -21.21
N SER A 585 -43.06 5.41 -20.59
CA SER A 585 -42.72 4.14 -21.26
C SER A 585 -43.59 3.89 -22.50
N GLY A 586 -42.95 3.39 -23.55
CA GLY A 586 -43.53 3.08 -24.86
C GLY A 586 -43.78 4.31 -25.74
N LYS A 587 -43.45 5.51 -25.29
CA LYS A 587 -43.67 6.76 -26.06
C LYS A 587 -42.45 7.17 -26.89
N GLY A 588 -41.29 6.53 -26.72
CA GLY A 588 -40.07 6.87 -27.46
C GLY A 588 -39.51 8.26 -27.13
N ILE A 589 -39.77 8.77 -25.92
CA ILE A 589 -39.31 10.09 -25.45
C ILE A 589 -38.38 10.01 -24.23
N VAL A 590 -38.01 8.80 -23.81
CA VAL A 590 -37.08 8.57 -22.71
C VAL A 590 -35.68 9.00 -23.13
N ASN A 591 -34.94 9.69 -22.27
CA ASN A 591 -33.57 10.09 -22.55
C ASN A 591 -32.62 8.87 -22.48
N PRO A 592 -31.96 8.47 -23.59
CA PRO A 592 -31.05 7.33 -23.56
C PRO A 592 -29.66 7.67 -23.00
N VAL A 593 -29.32 8.96 -22.81
CA VAL A 593 -27.94 9.41 -22.53
C VAL A 593 -27.33 8.73 -21.31
N ALA A 594 -28.06 8.63 -20.20
CA ALA A 594 -27.58 7.93 -19.00
C ALA A 594 -27.17 6.47 -19.30
N MET A 595 -27.96 5.76 -20.11
CA MET A 595 -27.65 4.38 -20.51
C MET A 595 -26.43 4.33 -21.45
N LEU A 596 -26.31 5.28 -22.38
CA LEU A 596 -25.15 5.34 -23.28
C LEU A 596 -23.85 5.66 -22.53
N LEU A 597 -23.91 6.55 -21.54
CA LEU A 597 -22.78 6.81 -20.65
C LEU A 597 -22.50 5.63 -19.69
N SER A 598 -23.50 4.79 -19.40
CA SER A 598 -23.30 3.53 -18.68
C SER A 598 -22.51 2.52 -19.52
N VAL A 599 -22.73 2.50 -20.85
CA VAL A 599 -21.87 1.75 -21.79
C VAL A 599 -20.44 2.28 -21.78
N SER A 600 -20.24 3.60 -21.71
CA SER A 600 -18.90 4.19 -21.55
C SER A 600 -18.21 3.71 -20.27
N MET A 601 -18.91 3.73 -19.13
CA MET A 601 -18.40 3.19 -17.87
C MET A 601 -18.07 1.69 -17.97
N MET A 602 -18.89 0.90 -18.68
CA MET A 602 -18.65 -0.53 -18.92
C MET A 602 -17.36 -0.76 -19.69
N LEU A 603 -17.18 -0.04 -20.79
CA LEU A 603 -15.96 -0.09 -21.61
C LEU A 603 -14.73 0.24 -20.76
N LYS A 604 -14.82 1.29 -19.94
CA LYS A 604 -13.73 1.74 -19.08
C LYS A 604 -13.38 0.74 -17.97
N TYR A 605 -14.36 0.28 -17.19
CA TYR A 605 -14.10 -0.41 -15.93
C TYR A 605 -14.11 -1.94 -16.04
N SER A 606 -14.95 -2.53 -16.89
CA SER A 606 -15.03 -3.99 -17.07
C SER A 606 -14.22 -4.49 -18.25
N LEU A 607 -14.24 -3.77 -19.36
CA LEU A 607 -13.67 -4.25 -20.62
C LEU A 607 -12.25 -3.72 -20.88
N CYS A 608 -11.75 -2.81 -20.05
CA CYS A 608 -10.42 -2.19 -20.18
C CYS A 608 -10.21 -1.49 -21.53
N GLU A 609 -11.26 -0.84 -22.05
CA GLU A 609 -11.28 -0.10 -23.32
C GLU A 609 -11.51 1.42 -23.07
N PRO A 610 -10.61 2.13 -22.40
CA PRO A 610 -10.80 3.54 -22.03
C PRO A 610 -10.90 4.48 -23.25
N ASP A 611 -10.24 4.13 -24.37
CA ASP A 611 -10.29 4.92 -25.60
C ASP A 611 -11.69 4.85 -26.24
N LEU A 612 -12.34 3.68 -26.20
CA LEU A 612 -13.71 3.52 -26.67
C LEU A 612 -14.69 4.23 -25.75
N ALA A 613 -14.47 4.17 -24.43
CA ALA A 613 -15.27 4.93 -23.46
C ALA A 613 -15.21 6.44 -23.76
N ALA A 614 -14.01 6.99 -23.94
CA ALA A 614 -13.82 8.40 -24.28
C ALA A 614 -14.47 8.79 -25.62
N ALA A 615 -14.47 7.88 -26.60
CA ALA A 615 -15.15 8.09 -27.87
C ALA A 615 -16.68 8.16 -27.71
N VAL A 616 -17.27 7.31 -26.87
CA VAL A 616 -18.70 7.35 -26.53
C VAL A 616 -19.06 8.66 -25.82
N ASP A 617 -18.28 9.05 -24.80
CA ASP A 617 -18.49 10.32 -24.07
C ASP A 617 -18.43 11.52 -25.02
N THR A 618 -17.46 11.52 -25.93
CA THR A 618 -17.31 12.58 -26.95
C THR A 618 -18.48 12.58 -27.94
N ALA A 619 -18.97 11.41 -28.36
CA ALA A 619 -20.12 11.29 -29.25
C ALA A 619 -21.41 11.83 -28.62
N VAL A 620 -21.63 11.52 -27.33
CA VAL A 620 -22.75 12.06 -26.54
C VAL A 620 -22.66 13.58 -26.46
N LYS A 621 -21.49 14.11 -26.04
CA LYS A 621 -21.24 15.56 -25.96
C LYS A 621 -21.52 16.26 -27.29
N ASN A 622 -20.92 15.77 -28.39
CA ASN A 622 -21.07 16.38 -29.72
C ASN A 622 -22.53 16.34 -30.21
N THR A 623 -23.28 15.29 -29.88
CA THR A 623 -24.71 15.18 -30.23
C THR A 623 -25.53 16.24 -29.49
N ILE A 624 -25.26 16.43 -28.19
CA ILE A 624 -25.93 17.47 -27.38
C ILE A 624 -25.57 18.86 -27.89
N GLU A 625 -24.30 19.13 -28.23
CA GLU A 625 -23.87 20.42 -28.81
C GLU A 625 -24.50 20.71 -30.18
N LYS A 626 -24.94 19.68 -30.92
CA LYS A 626 -25.73 19.84 -32.16
C LYS A 626 -27.24 20.06 -31.91
N ASP A 627 -27.63 20.29 -30.66
CA ASP A 627 -29.02 20.47 -30.23
C ASP A 627 -29.93 19.24 -30.47
N ILE A 628 -29.33 18.05 -30.60
CA ILE A 628 -30.06 16.78 -30.70
C ILE A 628 -30.22 16.24 -29.28
N ARG A 629 -31.37 16.55 -28.68
CA ARG A 629 -31.63 16.37 -27.25
C ARG A 629 -33.08 15.92 -27.02
N THR A 630 -33.31 15.11 -25.99
CA THR A 630 -34.67 14.75 -25.54
C THR A 630 -35.32 15.90 -24.76
N ALA A 631 -36.62 15.78 -24.52
CA ALA A 631 -37.43 16.85 -23.94
C ALA A 631 -37.03 17.25 -22.50
N ASP A 632 -36.54 16.28 -21.70
CA ASP A 632 -36.09 16.50 -20.32
C ASP A 632 -34.86 17.40 -20.19
N ILE A 633 -34.10 17.57 -21.27
CA ILE A 633 -32.93 18.46 -21.35
C ILE A 633 -33.11 19.59 -22.37
N GLY A 634 -34.37 19.97 -22.62
CA GLY A 634 -34.75 21.14 -23.41
C GLY A 634 -34.86 20.93 -24.92
N GLY A 635 -34.74 19.68 -25.40
CA GLY A 635 -34.85 19.35 -26.82
C GLY A 635 -36.22 18.84 -27.26
N LYS A 636 -36.27 18.25 -28.46
CA LYS A 636 -37.49 17.69 -29.07
C LYS A 636 -37.27 16.32 -29.72
N SER A 637 -36.05 15.81 -29.68
CA SER A 637 -35.70 14.53 -30.27
C SER A 637 -36.29 13.39 -29.45
N SER A 638 -36.71 12.35 -30.14
CA SER A 638 -37.08 11.06 -29.57
C SER A 638 -35.87 10.30 -29.05
N THR A 639 -36.11 9.28 -28.22
CA THR A 639 -35.09 8.34 -27.74
C THR A 639 -34.24 7.79 -28.89
N LYS A 640 -34.92 7.37 -29.96
CA LYS A 640 -34.27 6.79 -31.13
C LYS A 640 -33.44 7.81 -31.90
N GLU A 641 -33.94 9.03 -32.12
CA GLU A 641 -33.19 10.08 -32.83
C GLU A 641 -31.90 10.45 -32.10
N VAL A 642 -31.94 10.55 -30.76
CA VAL A 642 -30.74 10.79 -29.96
C VAL A 642 -29.76 9.62 -30.10
N GLY A 643 -30.21 8.38 -29.93
CA GLY A 643 -29.31 7.22 -30.03
C GLY A 643 -28.77 6.97 -31.45
N ASP A 644 -29.55 7.24 -32.51
CA ASP A 644 -29.09 7.22 -33.90
C ASP A 644 -28.01 8.30 -34.14
N ALA A 645 -28.20 9.50 -33.60
CA ALA A 645 -27.22 10.59 -33.73
C ALA A 645 -25.91 10.29 -32.99
N VAL A 646 -25.98 9.75 -31.76
CA VAL A 646 -24.79 9.33 -31.01
C VAL A 646 -24.06 8.20 -31.73
N ALA A 647 -24.78 7.20 -32.26
CA ALA A 647 -24.18 6.12 -33.03
C ALA A 647 -23.47 6.64 -34.30
N ALA A 648 -24.07 7.57 -35.04
CA ALA A 648 -23.47 8.16 -36.23
C ALA A 648 -22.20 8.97 -35.88
N GLU A 649 -22.25 9.77 -34.82
CA GLU A 649 -21.11 10.55 -34.35
C GLU A 649 -19.97 9.63 -33.86
N LEU A 650 -20.30 8.59 -33.11
CA LEU A 650 -19.32 7.60 -32.64
C LEU A 650 -18.63 6.90 -33.82
N ALA A 651 -19.39 6.48 -34.83
CA ALA A 651 -18.83 5.87 -36.03
C ALA A 651 -17.82 6.81 -36.73
N GLN A 652 -18.15 8.11 -36.80
CA GLN A 652 -17.26 9.12 -37.37
C GLN A 652 -15.99 9.31 -36.52
N ILE A 653 -16.09 9.29 -35.19
CA ILE A 653 -14.95 9.41 -34.28
C ILE A 653 -14.03 8.20 -34.43
N LEU A 654 -14.57 6.98 -34.47
CA LEU A 654 -13.80 5.75 -34.54
C LEU A 654 -13.20 5.45 -35.92
N SER A 655 -13.71 6.11 -36.98
CA SER A 655 -13.19 5.98 -38.35
C SER A 655 -12.02 6.93 -38.67
N LYS A 656 -11.72 7.89 -37.78
CA LYS A 656 -10.53 8.74 -37.85
C LYS A 656 -9.35 8.03 -37.20
#